data_AF-S0J606-F1
#
_entry.id   AF-S0J606-F1
#
_cell.length_a   1.000
_cell.length_b   1.000
_cell.length_c   1.000
_cell.angle_alpha   90.00
_cell.angle_beta   90.00
_cell.angle_gamma   90.00
#
_symmetry.space_group_name_H-M   'P 1'
#
loop_
_entity.id
_entity.type
_entity.pdbx_description
1 polymer ?
#
loop_
_entity_poly.entity_id
_entity_poly.type
_entity_poly.pdbx_seq_one_letter_code
_entity_poly.pdbx_strand_id
1 'polypeptide(L)'
;MKKLICVLLVLVLSSMGSMEINAAYLGEDTHSAEISNRNSGGRSGEDANQKPEDDPNQKPGDDENQKPGDNTGDNSDNSPGDRPDNKPPVSTESPIRVLMVGNSFTKYKPYNVTYSVEKPLEELAAWEGHNLDVKTVSHGGAWLSYYAGMQSEYLSYHKELMVQLLNEKWDYIVIQEQSKSLVEQFDTRTYPAVERILRMIKTYQPQATPLLYMTHGYSDNSLTKVNGVPTMLTAGELELYVAAACKSLEVRLGIEAVPVGMHYNRAHILYPWIRMVGPDFKHPTYAGYYLAACSFYYRIFKSIPDPRKATLSDCDIGEREQVLLASLVSGSIRMSTGSITLNPNESTKVTALSGYSPVSSVTYRSLNTDVVSVNPATGAIRAKQGGTTSVAAITPDGLQAFCDITVRIPLSFPREWYLASKGDRLQIQPDTNAKDLKWTSSRTKVASIDSATGMVTAKTSGRAVITVRNKEDANDKASYYLYVTCDTPTGLKASSVDTSADKDTYGSIKLTWKATSDASSYAIYRSTKKNGSYTLIGTSKKPTYTDKKAKVNQCYYYKIAARNSYPQCGSKLSDSVRGVILKAPALKGSSTSKGYAKLTWNKNKNASGYIIYASARKDSGYKKIIKLTSASRKSYTDKYLKKKKRHYYRIRAFKVLDGKTFYGMKSKTLEIPYTAS
;
A
#
# COMPACT_ATOMS: atom_id res chain seq x y z
N MET A 1 11.91 5.89 -30.68
CA MET A 1 12.17 6.65 -29.44
C MET A 1 10.91 6.62 -28.59
N LYS A 2 11.06 6.22 -27.31
CA LYS A 2 10.31 6.55 -26.08
C LYS A 2 8.75 6.59 -26.16
N LYS A 3 8.05 5.63 -25.52
CA LYS A 3 7.60 5.62 -24.09
C LYS A 3 6.48 6.65 -23.85
N LEU A 4 5.34 6.37 -23.21
CA LEU A 4 5.17 5.78 -21.86
C LEU A 4 3.65 5.55 -21.54
N ILE A 5 3.38 4.58 -20.66
CA ILE A 5 2.24 4.35 -19.71
C ILE A 5 0.80 4.14 -20.21
N CYS A 6 0.28 2.91 -19.99
CA CYS A 6 -1.04 2.71 -19.39
C CYS A 6 -0.93 1.65 -18.27
N VAL A 7 -1.47 2.03 -17.10
CA VAL A 7 -1.79 1.23 -15.93
C VAL A 7 -3.05 0.41 -16.22
N LEU A 8 -3.15 -0.85 -15.78
CA LEU A 8 -4.44 -1.39 -15.30
C LEU A 8 -4.33 -2.71 -14.53
N LEU A 9 -5.07 -2.73 -13.41
CA LEU A 9 -5.56 -3.82 -12.58
C LEU A 9 -5.80 -5.14 -13.34
N VAL A 10 -5.49 -6.28 -12.70
CA VAL A 10 -6.06 -7.58 -13.07
C VAL A 10 -7.04 -8.02 -11.98
N LEU A 11 -8.31 -7.94 -12.34
CA LEU A 11 -9.45 -8.54 -11.65
C LEU A 11 -9.45 -10.07 -11.82
N VAL A 12 -9.94 -10.71 -10.77
CA VAL A 12 -10.28 -12.13 -10.60
C VAL A 12 -11.44 -12.50 -11.54
N LEU A 13 -11.36 -13.68 -12.21
CA LEU A 13 -12.42 -14.70 -12.31
C LEU A 13 -12.16 -15.75 -13.42
N SER A 14 -12.33 -17.04 -13.07
CA SER A 14 -12.98 -18.13 -13.82
C SER A 14 -12.74 -19.44 -13.03
N SER A 15 -13.70 -19.93 -12.23
CA SER A 15 -14.91 -20.70 -12.55
C SER A 15 -14.64 -22.19 -12.85
N MET A 16 -15.18 -23.09 -12.01
CA MET A 16 -16.35 -23.94 -12.28
C MET A 16 -16.39 -25.17 -11.34
N GLY A 17 -17.57 -25.50 -10.84
CA GLY A 17 -17.83 -26.76 -10.13
C GLY A 17 -19.12 -26.73 -9.30
N SER A 18 -20.27 -26.70 -9.97
CA SER A 18 -21.62 -26.87 -9.42
C SER A 18 -21.93 -28.35 -9.13
N MET A 19 -22.54 -28.63 -7.97
CA MET A 19 -23.35 -29.84 -7.66
C MET A 19 -24.10 -29.53 -6.34
N GLU A 20 -25.38 -29.20 -6.41
CA GLU A 20 -26.56 -30.08 -6.34
C GLU A 20 -27.20 -30.05 -4.94
N ILE A 21 -28.49 -29.75 -4.98
CA ILE A 21 -29.42 -29.62 -3.86
C ILE A 21 -29.87 -31.03 -3.46
N ASN A 22 -29.92 -31.32 -2.15
CA ASN A 22 -30.82 -32.33 -1.63
C ASN A 22 -31.40 -31.86 -0.29
N ALA A 23 -32.73 -31.77 -0.27
CA ALA A 23 -33.54 -31.62 0.93
C ALA A 23 -34.31 -32.93 1.14
N ALA A 24 -34.22 -33.51 2.34
CA ALA A 24 -35.19 -34.47 2.88
C ALA A 24 -35.00 -34.65 4.41
N TYR A 25 -35.90 -34.00 5.16
CA TYR A 25 -36.79 -34.50 6.21
C TYR A 25 -36.39 -35.61 7.23
N LEU A 26 -36.84 -35.34 8.48
CA LEU A 26 -37.22 -36.19 9.64
C LEU A 26 -36.19 -36.48 10.75
N GLY A 27 -36.64 -36.21 11.99
CA GLY A 27 -36.13 -36.81 13.22
C GLY A 27 -36.34 -35.96 14.48
N GLU A 28 -37.51 -36.10 15.12
CA GLU A 28 -37.87 -35.55 16.43
C GLU A 28 -37.01 -36.10 17.58
N ASP A 29 -36.89 -35.33 18.68
CA ASP A 29 -37.04 -35.76 20.09
C ASP A 29 -36.61 -34.61 21.02
N THR A 30 -37.55 -33.82 21.55
CA THR A 30 -38.19 -33.94 22.87
C THR A 30 -37.23 -34.05 24.07
N HIS A 31 -37.15 -33.01 24.91
CA HIS A 31 -37.46 -33.15 26.34
C HIS A 31 -37.70 -31.81 27.02
N SER A 32 -38.87 -31.74 27.62
CA SER A 32 -39.52 -30.66 28.34
C SER A 32 -39.12 -30.68 29.82
N ALA A 33 -39.11 -29.52 30.46
CA ALA A 33 -39.48 -29.40 31.88
C ALA A 33 -40.05 -28.00 32.13
N GLU A 34 -41.38 -27.92 32.09
CA GLU A 34 -42.16 -26.87 32.77
C GLU A 34 -42.12 -27.11 34.28
N ILE A 35 -42.07 -26.04 35.08
CA ILE A 35 -42.92 -25.93 36.26
C ILE A 35 -43.60 -24.56 36.26
N SER A 36 -44.92 -24.65 36.11
CA SER A 36 -46.04 -23.73 36.34
C SER A 36 -46.01 -22.98 37.70
N ASN A 37 -46.85 -22.00 38.06
CA ASN A 37 -48.17 -21.59 37.60
C ASN A 37 -48.60 -20.30 38.36
N ARG A 38 -49.46 -19.49 37.71
CA ARG A 38 -50.67 -18.77 38.21
C ARG A 38 -50.48 -17.65 39.27
N ASN A 39 -51.25 -16.55 39.24
CA ASN A 39 -52.67 -16.39 38.90
C ASN A 39 -52.96 -14.91 38.53
N SER A 40 -53.62 -14.63 37.39
CA SER A 40 -55.05 -14.20 37.24
C SER A 40 -55.34 -12.77 37.72
N GLY A 41 -55.57 -11.81 36.82
CA GLY A 41 -56.88 -11.47 36.22
C GLY A 41 -57.15 -9.97 36.51
N GLY A 42 -57.84 -9.15 35.75
CA GLY A 42 -58.52 -9.24 34.46
C GLY A 42 -59.13 -7.86 34.16
N ARG A 43 -59.11 -7.50 32.87
CA ARG A 43 -60.14 -6.76 32.09
C ARG A 43 -60.54 -5.30 32.40
N SER A 44 -60.28 -4.49 31.35
CA SER A 44 -61.17 -3.57 30.59
C SER A 44 -61.75 -2.30 31.22
N GLY A 45 -61.62 -1.20 30.45
CA GLY A 45 -62.59 -0.10 30.42
C GLY A 45 -62.02 1.22 29.90
N GLU A 46 -62.33 1.56 28.65
CA GLU A 46 -62.31 2.91 28.03
C GLU A 46 -63.08 3.90 28.95
N ASP A 47 -62.91 5.23 28.96
CA ASP A 47 -63.00 6.13 27.82
C ASP A 47 -62.61 7.58 28.21
N ALA A 48 -62.43 8.41 27.18
CA ALA A 48 -62.03 9.82 27.20
C ALA A 48 -62.97 10.78 27.97
N ASN A 49 -62.48 11.95 28.40
CA ASN A 49 -62.57 13.23 27.64
C ASN A 49 -62.34 14.50 28.50
N GLN A 50 -61.84 15.54 27.83
CA GLN A 50 -62.08 16.99 28.05
C GLN A 50 -61.39 17.80 29.18
N LYS A 51 -60.41 18.61 28.74
CA LYS A 51 -60.17 20.05 29.06
C LYS A 51 -61.26 20.93 28.36
N PRO A 52 -61.41 22.28 28.55
CA PRO A 52 -60.39 23.34 28.82
C PRO A 52 -60.83 24.55 29.73
N GLU A 53 -59.91 25.42 30.21
CA GLU A 53 -59.77 26.92 30.00
C GLU A 53 -60.87 27.82 30.67
N ASP A 54 -60.70 29.01 31.27
CA ASP A 54 -59.75 30.16 31.21
C ASP A 54 -59.92 31.12 32.46
N ASP A 55 -58.82 31.83 32.84
CA ASP A 55 -58.60 33.25 33.30
C ASP A 55 -59.53 33.98 34.36
N PRO A 56 -59.27 35.22 34.90
CA PRO A 56 -58.04 36.00 35.28
C PRO A 56 -58.04 36.62 36.72
N ASN A 57 -56.88 37.21 37.10
CA ASN A 57 -56.61 38.40 37.95
C ASN A 57 -57.25 38.58 39.36
N GLN A 58 -56.41 38.85 40.37
CA GLN A 58 -56.45 40.09 41.19
C GLN A 58 -55.25 40.23 42.15
N LYS A 59 -54.60 41.41 42.10
CA LYS A 59 -53.86 42.07 43.20
C LYS A 59 -54.81 43.13 43.80
N PRO A 60 -54.67 43.52 45.09
CA PRO A 60 -53.87 44.71 45.42
C PRO A 60 -53.27 44.75 46.86
N GLY A 61 -52.43 45.76 47.14
CA GLY A 61 -52.34 46.37 48.48
C GLY A 61 -50.93 46.59 49.05
N ASP A 62 -50.47 47.83 48.98
CA ASP A 62 -49.29 48.41 49.66
C ASP A 62 -49.57 48.68 51.15
N ASP A 63 -48.53 48.71 52.00
CA ASP A 63 -48.49 49.65 53.13
C ASP A 63 -47.05 49.94 53.61
N GLU A 64 -46.82 51.22 53.90
CA GLU A 64 -45.53 51.86 54.19
C GLU A 64 -45.16 51.91 55.69
N ASN A 65 -43.87 52.17 55.92
CA ASN A 65 -43.26 52.96 57.00
C ASN A 65 -43.11 52.36 58.41
N GLN A 66 -41.83 52.16 58.80
CA GLN A 66 -41.22 52.86 59.95
C GLN A 66 -39.68 52.70 60.00
N LYS A 67 -38.97 53.84 60.06
CA LYS A 67 -37.64 54.09 60.64
C LYS A 67 -37.79 55.37 61.50
N PRO A 68 -36.92 55.71 62.49
CA PRO A 68 -35.48 55.41 62.54
C PRO A 68 -34.92 55.05 63.94
N GLY A 69 -33.65 54.66 63.97
CA GLY A 69 -32.84 54.52 65.18
C GLY A 69 -31.37 54.39 64.82
N ASP A 70 -30.65 55.51 64.83
CA ASP A 70 -29.20 55.62 64.69
C ASP A 70 -28.48 54.85 65.80
N ASN A 71 -27.43 54.11 65.44
CA ASN A 71 -26.24 54.07 66.29
C ASN A 71 -25.00 53.86 65.43
N THR A 72 -24.11 54.82 65.56
CA THR A 72 -22.86 55.08 64.86
C THR A 72 -21.75 54.10 65.25
N GLY A 73 -20.89 53.72 64.30
CA GLY A 73 -19.55 53.24 64.62
C GLY A 73 -18.87 52.42 63.53
N ASP A 74 -18.02 53.10 62.76
CA ASP A 74 -16.85 52.59 62.02
C ASP A 74 -17.06 52.08 60.58
N ASN A 75 -17.04 53.05 59.66
CA ASN A 75 -16.84 52.89 58.22
C ASN A 75 -15.33 52.98 57.94
N SER A 76 -14.67 51.85 57.64
CA SER A 76 -13.47 51.84 56.82
C SER A 76 -13.87 51.61 55.36
N ASP A 77 -14.13 52.71 54.68
CA ASP A 77 -13.86 52.98 53.27
C ASP A 77 -13.86 51.79 52.30
N ASN A 78 -15.04 51.39 51.84
CA ASN A 78 -15.23 50.71 50.55
C ASN A 78 -15.58 51.77 49.50
N SER A 79 -14.59 52.58 49.13
CA SER A 79 -14.61 53.29 47.84
C SER A 79 -14.20 52.29 46.75
N PRO A 80 -14.90 52.21 45.61
CA PRO A 80 -14.39 51.50 44.46
C PRO A 80 -13.15 52.27 44.02
N GLY A 81 -11.96 51.71 44.27
CA GLY A 81 -10.71 52.30 43.84
C GLY A 81 -10.80 52.62 42.34
N ASP A 82 -10.61 53.90 42.03
CA ASP A 82 -10.51 54.41 40.67
C ASP A 82 -9.64 53.46 39.84
N ARG A 83 -10.22 52.84 38.80
CA ARG A 83 -9.43 52.14 37.79
C ARG A 83 -8.54 53.19 37.12
N PRO A 84 -7.21 53.15 37.26
CA PRO A 84 -6.36 54.11 36.58
C PRO A 84 -6.42 53.79 35.09
N ASP A 85 -6.86 54.76 34.28
CA ASP A 85 -6.95 54.77 32.82
C ASP A 85 -7.49 53.50 32.12
N ASN A 86 -8.47 53.68 31.24
CA ASN A 86 -9.17 52.61 30.52
C ASN A 86 -8.32 51.90 29.43
N LYS A 87 -7.01 51.71 29.67
CA LYS A 87 -6.03 51.15 28.72
C LYS A 87 -5.06 50.20 29.44
N PRO A 88 -4.65 49.10 28.78
CA PRO A 88 -3.62 48.20 29.33
C PRO A 88 -2.29 48.94 29.53
N PRO A 89 -1.45 48.49 30.49
CA PRO A 89 -0.13 49.06 30.70
C PRO A 89 0.72 48.99 29.42
N VAL A 90 1.42 50.07 29.10
CA VAL A 90 2.31 50.13 27.92
C VAL A 90 3.63 49.44 28.27
N SER A 91 3.89 48.29 27.65
CA SER A 91 5.17 47.60 27.77
C SER A 91 6.25 48.25 26.90
N THR A 92 7.47 48.37 27.42
CA THR A 92 8.64 48.88 26.70
C THR A 92 9.53 47.74 26.14
N GLU A 93 9.17 46.48 26.39
CA GLU A 93 9.93 45.31 25.92
C GLU A 93 9.70 45.07 24.43
N SER A 94 10.62 44.35 23.77
CA SER A 94 10.37 43.86 22.40
C SER A 94 9.25 42.82 22.42
N PRO A 95 8.34 42.80 21.43
CA PRO A 95 7.21 41.88 21.44
C PRO A 95 7.69 40.43 21.29
N ILE A 96 7.10 39.53 22.08
CA ILE A 96 7.12 38.10 21.78
C ILE A 96 6.22 37.90 20.57
N ARG A 97 6.74 37.30 19.49
CA ARG A 97 6.02 37.16 18.22
C ARG A 97 5.52 35.74 18.02
N VAL A 98 4.22 35.60 17.83
CA VAL A 98 3.55 34.30 17.66
C VAL A 98 2.86 34.23 16.29
N LEU A 99 3.21 33.24 15.48
CA LEU A 99 2.48 32.93 14.26
C LEU A 99 1.53 31.76 14.53
N MET A 100 0.23 31.96 14.33
CA MET A 100 -0.78 30.89 14.38
C MET A 100 -1.23 30.49 12.98
N VAL A 101 -0.98 29.23 12.59
CA VAL A 101 -1.31 28.67 11.29
C VAL A 101 -2.37 27.59 11.45
N GLY A 102 -3.54 27.76 10.84
CA GLY A 102 -4.64 26.84 11.10
C GLY A 102 -5.86 27.01 10.22
N ASN A 103 -7.02 26.75 10.81
CA ASN A 103 -8.32 26.91 10.17
C ASN A 103 -9.31 27.64 11.09
N SER A 104 -10.61 27.37 10.93
CA SER A 104 -11.66 28.01 11.71
C SER A 104 -11.49 27.81 13.22
N PHE A 105 -10.81 26.77 13.69
CA PHE A 105 -10.57 26.57 15.13
C PHE A 105 -9.51 27.52 15.71
N THR A 106 -8.71 28.14 14.84
CA THR A 106 -7.81 29.23 15.20
C THR A 106 -8.52 30.59 15.09
N LYS A 107 -9.29 30.80 14.02
CA LYS A 107 -10.06 32.03 13.79
C LYS A 107 -11.28 31.76 12.90
N TYR A 108 -12.47 32.14 13.37
CA TYR A 108 -13.74 31.92 12.70
C TYR A 108 -14.56 33.20 12.66
N LYS A 109 -15.16 33.49 11.50
CA LYS A 109 -16.00 34.67 11.29
C LYS A 109 -17.42 34.26 10.87
N PRO A 110 -18.28 33.86 11.82
CA PRO A 110 -19.70 33.68 11.54
C PRO A 110 -20.38 35.06 11.45
N TYR A 111 -21.03 35.34 10.32
CA TYR A 111 -21.72 36.61 10.09
C TYR A 111 -20.80 37.83 10.32
N ASN A 112 -21.17 38.75 11.22
CA ASN A 112 -20.41 39.98 11.50
C ASN A 112 -19.51 39.90 12.75
N VAL A 113 -19.44 38.74 13.42
CA VAL A 113 -18.60 38.55 14.62
C VAL A 113 -17.36 37.76 14.22
N THR A 114 -16.19 38.14 14.75
CA THR A 114 -14.93 37.40 14.54
C THR A 114 -14.45 36.84 15.86
N TYR A 115 -14.47 35.51 15.98
CA TYR A 115 -13.86 34.80 17.09
C TYR A 115 -12.46 34.31 16.71
N SER A 116 -11.49 34.45 17.61
CA SER A 116 -10.11 34.02 17.37
C SER A 116 -9.41 33.72 18.68
N VAL A 117 -8.35 32.91 18.62
CA VAL A 117 -7.44 32.73 19.76
C VAL A 117 -6.56 33.98 19.97
N GLU A 118 -6.14 34.61 18.87
CA GLU A 118 -5.31 35.82 18.81
C GLU A 118 -5.77 36.92 19.76
N LYS A 119 -7.01 37.38 19.60
CA LYS A 119 -7.54 38.56 20.32
C LYS A 119 -7.55 38.42 21.85
N PRO A 120 -8.20 37.43 22.48
CA PRO A 120 -8.16 37.27 23.93
C PRO A 120 -6.75 36.96 24.45
N LEU A 121 -5.87 36.33 23.65
CA LEU A 121 -4.49 36.07 24.05
C LEU A 121 -3.67 37.37 24.16
N GLU A 122 -3.77 38.26 23.17
CA GLU A 122 -3.12 39.57 23.21
C GLU A 122 -3.68 40.47 24.31
N GLU A 123 -5.01 40.48 24.50
CA GLU A 123 -5.65 41.28 25.55
C GLU A 123 -5.21 40.83 26.94
N LEU A 124 -5.23 39.51 27.23
CA LEU A 124 -4.73 38.97 28.49
C LEU A 124 -3.25 39.31 28.72
N ALA A 125 -2.41 39.20 27.68
CA ALA A 125 -1.00 39.55 27.74
C ALA A 125 -0.79 41.04 28.06
N ALA A 126 -1.47 41.92 27.32
CA ALA A 126 -1.34 43.37 27.46
C ALA A 126 -1.77 43.85 28.86
N TRP A 127 -2.89 43.35 29.38
CA TRP A 127 -3.38 43.74 30.71
C TRP A 127 -2.48 43.28 31.88
N GLU A 128 -1.62 42.27 31.65
CA GLU A 128 -0.60 41.84 32.61
C GLU A 128 0.80 42.39 32.30
N GLY A 129 0.90 43.37 31.39
CA GLY A 129 2.14 44.09 31.07
C GLY A 129 3.07 43.37 30.10
N HIS A 130 2.61 42.29 29.46
CA HIS A 130 3.38 41.57 28.46
C HIS A 130 3.20 42.20 27.06
N ASN A 131 4.30 42.30 26.31
CA ASN A 131 4.25 42.69 24.90
C ASN A 131 4.17 41.44 24.01
N LEU A 132 3.02 41.20 23.40
CA LEU A 132 2.75 40.03 22.57
C LEU A 132 2.15 40.48 21.22
N ASP A 133 2.76 40.03 20.13
CA ASP A 133 2.32 40.27 18.74
C ASP A 133 1.92 38.93 18.11
N VAL A 134 0.63 38.71 17.91
CA VAL A 134 0.09 37.47 17.38
C VAL A 134 -0.46 37.69 15.98
N LYS A 135 0.03 36.88 15.04
CA LYS A 135 -0.46 36.88 13.65
C LYS A 135 -1.11 35.56 13.29
N THR A 136 -2.35 35.62 12.82
CA THR A 136 -3.07 34.43 12.35
C THR A 136 -3.08 34.30 10.82
N VAL A 137 -2.61 33.15 10.33
CA VAL A 137 -2.81 32.66 8.96
C VAL A 137 -3.79 31.49 9.01
N SER A 138 -5.07 31.76 8.78
CA SER A 138 -6.14 30.75 8.92
C SER A 138 -7.07 30.75 7.72
N HIS A 139 -7.37 29.55 7.22
CA HIS A 139 -8.34 29.32 6.15
C HIS A 139 -9.39 28.30 6.56
N GLY A 140 -10.66 28.57 6.26
CA GLY A 140 -11.76 27.69 6.64
C GLY A 140 -11.56 26.24 6.14
N GLY A 141 -11.64 25.27 7.06
CA GLY A 141 -11.49 23.85 6.72
C GLY A 141 -10.08 23.41 6.28
N ALA A 142 -9.05 24.25 6.43
CA ALA A 142 -7.69 23.91 6.00
C ALA A 142 -7.11 22.69 6.73
N TRP A 143 -6.38 21.87 5.98
CA TRP A 143 -5.50 20.81 6.48
C TRP A 143 -4.06 21.30 6.52
N LEU A 144 -3.21 20.79 7.44
CA LEU A 144 -1.79 21.13 7.43
C LEU A 144 -1.10 20.72 6.14
N SER A 145 -1.61 19.69 5.44
CA SER A 145 -1.10 19.28 4.13
C SER A 145 -1.16 20.40 3.08
N TYR A 146 -2.05 21.38 3.23
CA TYR A 146 -2.12 22.56 2.36
C TYR A 146 -0.92 23.47 2.57
N TYR A 147 -0.66 23.85 3.83
CA TYR A 147 0.47 24.68 4.22
C TYR A 147 1.81 23.98 3.99
N ALA A 148 1.85 22.65 4.11
CA ALA A 148 3.01 21.84 3.77
C ALA A 148 3.32 21.78 2.26
N GLY A 149 2.42 22.25 1.38
CA GLY A 149 2.60 22.20 -0.07
C GLY A 149 2.49 20.79 -0.64
N MET A 150 1.66 19.93 -0.01
CA MET A 150 1.45 18.55 -0.44
C MET A 150 0.30 18.41 -1.46
N GLN A 151 -0.46 19.48 -1.70
CA GLN A 151 -1.57 19.52 -2.64
C GLN A 151 -1.45 20.75 -3.54
N SER A 152 -1.38 20.53 -4.85
CA SER A 152 -1.11 21.56 -5.86
C SER A 152 -2.16 22.66 -5.91
N GLU A 153 -3.41 22.29 -5.69
CA GLU A 153 -4.59 23.15 -5.69
C GLU A 153 -4.62 24.15 -4.53
N TYR A 154 -3.85 23.90 -3.46
CA TYR A 154 -3.76 24.77 -2.28
C TYR A 154 -2.37 25.42 -2.12
N LEU A 155 -1.62 25.56 -3.22
CA LEU A 155 -0.28 26.13 -3.19
C LEU A 155 -0.26 27.59 -2.68
N SER A 156 -1.37 28.33 -2.77
CA SER A 156 -1.50 29.66 -2.16
C SER A 156 -1.28 29.64 -0.65
N TYR A 157 -1.77 28.61 0.05
CA TYR A 157 -1.68 28.52 1.51
C TYR A 157 -0.24 28.23 1.92
N HIS A 158 0.43 27.36 1.17
CA HIS A 158 1.86 27.13 1.30
C HIS A 158 2.67 28.41 1.08
N LYS A 159 2.35 29.19 0.04
CA LYS A 159 3.02 30.47 -0.23
C LYS A 159 2.82 31.47 0.91
N GLU A 160 1.62 31.58 1.47
CA GLU A 160 1.35 32.46 2.61
C GLU A 160 2.20 32.09 3.83
N LEU A 161 2.27 30.80 4.17
CA LEU A 161 3.17 30.33 5.23
C LEU A 161 4.63 30.68 4.91
N MET A 162 5.09 30.41 3.69
CA MET A 162 6.47 30.72 3.28
C MET A 162 6.79 32.21 3.36
N VAL A 163 5.84 33.10 3.04
CA VAL A 163 6.00 34.55 3.23
C VAL A 163 6.24 34.88 4.70
N GLN A 164 5.49 34.27 5.64
CA GLN A 164 5.72 34.49 7.06
C GLN A 164 7.07 33.92 7.53
N LEU A 165 7.47 32.77 7.02
CA LEU A 165 8.74 32.13 7.39
C LEU A 165 9.98 32.83 6.81
N LEU A 166 9.84 33.61 5.73
CA LEU A 166 10.98 34.27 5.07
C LEU A 166 11.14 35.74 5.45
N ASN A 167 10.04 36.44 5.75
CA ASN A 167 10.05 37.90 5.89
C ASN A 167 9.95 38.39 7.33
N GLU A 168 9.62 37.51 8.27
CA GLU A 168 9.41 37.85 9.68
C GLU A 168 10.33 37.02 10.58
N LYS A 169 10.43 37.38 11.85
CA LYS A 169 11.06 36.55 12.89
C LYS A 169 10.03 36.20 13.95
N TRP A 170 9.86 34.91 14.20
CA TRP A 170 8.90 34.39 15.17
C TRP A 170 9.61 33.76 16.37
N ASP A 171 9.05 33.94 17.55
CA ASP A 171 9.45 33.23 18.77
C ASP A 171 8.68 31.92 18.92
N TYR A 172 7.41 31.94 18.53
CA TYR A 172 6.54 30.76 18.51
C TYR A 172 5.84 30.61 17.16
N ILE A 173 5.75 29.38 16.67
CA ILE A 173 4.95 29.04 15.50
C ILE A 173 3.99 27.93 15.88
N VAL A 174 2.72 28.29 16.04
CA VAL A 174 1.63 27.38 16.37
C VAL A 174 1.03 26.83 15.08
N ILE A 175 0.94 25.51 14.97
CA ILE A 175 0.27 24.83 13.86
C ILE A 175 -0.94 24.05 14.34
N GLN A 176 -2.03 24.12 13.60
CA GLN A 176 -3.30 23.50 13.93
C GLN A 176 -3.78 22.64 12.76
N GLU A 177 -3.95 21.34 13.00
CA GLU A 177 -4.54 20.41 12.03
C GLU A 177 -6.07 20.44 12.08
N GLN A 178 -6.70 19.97 11.01
CA GLN A 178 -8.11 19.63 11.02
C GLN A 178 -8.37 18.44 11.95
N SER A 179 -9.28 18.60 12.91
CA SER A 179 -9.45 17.69 14.05
C SER A 179 -9.68 16.23 13.64
N LYS A 180 -10.51 15.94 12.64
CA LYS A 180 -10.75 14.55 12.19
C LYS A 180 -9.55 13.95 11.44
N SER A 181 -8.71 14.76 10.80
CA SER A 181 -7.50 14.27 10.11
C SER A 181 -6.52 13.59 11.06
N LEU A 182 -6.47 14.03 12.33
CA LEU A 182 -5.67 13.40 13.39
C LEU A 182 -6.12 11.96 13.67
N VAL A 183 -7.39 11.62 13.44
CA VAL A 183 -7.95 10.30 13.71
C VAL A 183 -8.05 9.46 12.43
N GLU A 184 -8.59 10.05 11.36
CA GLU A 184 -8.94 9.33 10.13
C GLU A 184 -7.76 9.13 9.18
N GLN A 185 -6.76 10.02 9.23
CA GLN A 185 -5.70 10.13 8.21
C GLN A 185 -4.34 10.46 8.83
N PHE A 186 -4.09 9.92 10.03
CA PHE A 186 -2.89 10.21 10.81
C PHE A 186 -1.59 9.92 10.03
N ASP A 187 -1.38 8.65 9.62
CA ASP A 187 -0.14 8.25 8.96
C ASP A 187 -0.03 8.71 7.50
N THR A 188 -1.16 8.89 6.81
CA THR A 188 -1.20 9.20 5.37
C THR A 188 -1.21 10.68 5.05
N ARG A 189 -1.65 11.54 5.99
CA ARG A 189 -1.77 12.98 5.77
C ARG A 189 -1.14 13.80 6.89
N THR A 190 -1.60 13.61 8.12
CA THR A 190 -1.26 14.50 9.24
C THR A 190 0.22 14.42 9.59
N TYR A 191 0.75 13.22 9.83
CA TYR A 191 2.16 12.99 10.16
C TYR A 191 3.12 13.57 9.10
N PRO A 192 3.01 13.24 7.79
CA PRO A 192 3.91 13.80 6.80
C PRO A 192 3.77 15.32 6.62
N ALA A 193 2.58 15.88 6.83
CA ALA A 193 2.39 17.34 6.78
C ALA A 193 3.10 18.05 7.93
N VAL A 194 2.93 17.57 9.17
CA VAL A 194 3.60 18.10 10.36
C VAL A 194 5.12 17.97 10.22
N GLU A 195 5.62 16.80 9.81
CA GLU A 195 7.06 16.58 9.59
C GLU A 195 7.63 17.59 8.58
N ARG A 196 6.93 17.81 7.46
CA ARG A 196 7.37 18.75 6.43
C ARG A 196 7.35 20.19 6.93
N ILE A 197 6.33 20.60 7.68
CA ILE A 197 6.26 21.94 8.29
C ILE A 197 7.38 22.15 9.31
N LEU A 198 7.64 21.17 10.17
CA LEU A 198 8.76 21.24 11.12
C LEU A 198 10.11 21.38 10.43
N ARG A 199 10.32 20.71 9.28
CA ARG A 199 11.53 20.90 8.46
C ARG A 199 11.62 22.33 7.90
N MET A 200 10.50 22.91 7.46
CA MET A 200 10.48 24.31 7.00
C MET A 200 10.79 25.27 8.14
N ILE A 201 10.13 25.13 9.30
CA ILE A 201 10.39 25.95 10.49
C ILE A 201 11.85 25.84 10.90
N LYS A 202 12.40 24.63 11.03
CA LYS A 202 13.82 24.41 11.36
C LYS A 202 14.78 25.08 10.36
N THR A 203 14.41 25.16 9.09
CA THR A 203 15.26 25.72 8.04
C THR A 203 15.23 27.25 8.03
N TYR A 204 14.03 27.85 8.15
CA TYR A 204 13.83 29.28 7.93
C TYR A 204 13.63 30.09 9.23
N GLN A 205 13.26 29.42 10.32
CA GLN A 205 12.97 30.00 11.64
C GLN A 205 13.57 29.12 12.76
N PRO A 206 14.89 28.84 12.75
CA PRO A 206 15.52 27.93 13.71
C PRO A 206 15.41 28.37 15.17
N GLN A 207 15.15 29.66 15.42
CA GLN A 207 14.93 30.22 16.75
C GLN A 207 13.50 30.02 17.26
N ALA A 208 12.54 29.80 16.37
CA ALA A 208 11.14 29.68 16.74
C ALA A 208 10.86 28.34 17.42
N THR A 209 10.07 28.36 18.48
CA THR A 209 9.54 27.15 19.12
C THR A 209 8.26 26.71 18.39
N PRO A 210 8.26 25.57 17.68
CA PRO A 210 7.05 25.03 17.07
C PRO A 210 6.12 24.44 18.13
N LEU A 211 4.84 24.78 18.07
CA LEU A 211 3.80 24.26 18.96
C LEU A 211 2.65 23.65 18.13
N LEU A 212 2.09 22.54 18.60
CA LEU A 212 0.89 21.94 18.02
C LEU A 212 -0.33 22.37 18.82
N TYR A 213 -1.32 22.97 18.15
CA TYR A 213 -2.63 23.23 18.74
C TYR A 213 -3.46 21.94 18.73
N MET A 214 -3.60 21.31 19.89
CA MET A 214 -4.51 20.18 20.11
C MET A 214 -5.96 20.66 20.14
N THR A 215 -6.70 20.47 19.05
CA THR A 215 -8.11 20.89 18.96
C THR A 215 -9.02 20.06 19.87
N HIS A 216 -10.22 20.56 20.18
CA HIS A 216 -11.26 19.81 20.88
C HIS A 216 -12.02 18.85 19.95
N GLY A 217 -12.75 17.91 20.55
CA GLY A 217 -13.77 17.14 19.85
C GLY A 217 -14.95 18.02 19.43
N TYR A 218 -15.75 17.56 18.48
CA TYR A 218 -16.97 18.28 18.09
C TYR A 218 -18.07 18.02 19.13
N SER A 219 -19.34 18.11 18.77
CA SER A 219 -20.43 17.64 19.65
C SER A 219 -20.64 16.14 19.52
N ASP A 220 -21.54 15.62 20.36
CA ASP A 220 -21.96 14.23 20.32
C ASP A 220 -22.49 13.81 18.95
N ASN A 221 -22.40 12.51 18.67
CA ASN A 221 -22.81 11.90 17.40
C ASN A 221 -21.95 12.35 16.20
N SER A 222 -20.64 12.54 16.43
CA SER A 222 -19.69 12.86 15.37
C SER A 222 -19.23 11.60 14.62
N LEU A 223 -19.78 11.40 13.41
CA LEU A 223 -19.34 10.31 12.52
C LEU A 223 -17.87 10.46 12.13
N THR A 224 -17.02 9.55 12.59
CA THR A 224 -15.56 9.60 12.41
C THR A 224 -15.04 8.20 12.06
N LYS A 225 -14.08 8.10 11.14
CA LYS A 225 -13.44 6.82 10.82
C LYS A 225 -12.32 6.49 11.82
N VAL A 226 -12.62 5.63 12.79
CA VAL A 226 -11.63 5.12 13.75
C VAL A 226 -11.08 3.79 13.23
N ASN A 227 -9.76 3.68 13.04
CA ASN A 227 -9.11 2.49 12.49
C ASN A 227 -9.73 2.02 11.15
N GLY A 228 -10.20 2.96 10.32
CA GLY A 228 -10.87 2.69 9.04
C GLY A 228 -12.36 2.39 9.14
N VAL A 229 -12.92 2.23 10.35
CA VAL A 229 -14.33 1.90 10.60
C VAL A 229 -15.12 3.16 10.94
N PRO A 230 -16.20 3.50 10.19
CA PRO A 230 -17.10 4.58 10.56
C PRO A 230 -17.72 4.32 11.95
N THR A 231 -17.51 5.25 12.89
CA THR A 231 -17.95 5.15 14.28
C THR A 231 -18.58 6.49 14.69
N MET A 232 -19.71 6.44 15.40
CA MET A 232 -20.31 7.62 16.02
C MET A 232 -19.64 7.86 17.36
N LEU A 233 -18.94 8.99 17.50
CA LEU A 233 -18.23 9.34 18.72
C LEU A 233 -18.96 10.46 19.47
N THR A 234 -18.89 10.42 20.80
CA THR A 234 -19.22 11.59 21.63
C THR A 234 -18.16 12.69 21.46
N ALA A 235 -18.45 13.89 21.96
CA ALA A 235 -17.49 15.00 22.01
C ALA A 235 -16.18 14.58 22.72
N GLY A 236 -16.31 14.00 23.91
CA GLY A 236 -15.17 13.53 24.71
C GLY A 236 -14.43 12.34 24.09
N GLU A 237 -15.11 11.45 23.37
CA GLU A 237 -14.43 10.36 22.68
C GLU A 237 -13.62 10.84 21.47
N LEU A 238 -14.16 11.74 20.65
CA LEU A 238 -13.40 12.32 19.55
C LEU A 238 -12.20 13.13 20.08
N GLU A 239 -12.39 13.90 21.15
CA GLU A 239 -11.30 14.60 21.83
C GLU A 239 -10.20 13.63 22.28
N LEU A 240 -10.55 12.51 22.91
CA LEU A 240 -9.59 11.51 23.38
C LEU A 240 -8.72 10.95 22.23
N TYR A 241 -9.31 10.69 21.06
CA TYR A 241 -8.55 10.24 19.88
C TYR A 241 -7.65 11.37 19.31
N VAL A 242 -8.15 12.61 19.29
CA VAL A 242 -7.38 13.79 18.84
C VAL A 242 -6.18 14.02 19.76
N ALA A 243 -6.39 13.96 21.07
CA ALA A 243 -5.37 14.07 22.09
C ALA A 243 -4.30 12.99 21.95
N ALA A 244 -4.71 11.72 21.80
CA ALA A 244 -3.77 10.62 21.58
C ALA A 244 -2.92 10.85 20.33
N ALA A 245 -3.52 11.24 19.21
CA ALA A 245 -2.81 11.53 17.97
C ALA A 245 -1.79 12.68 18.13
N CYS A 246 -2.18 13.77 18.78
CA CYS A 246 -1.26 14.87 19.10
C CYS A 246 -0.10 14.40 19.98
N LYS A 247 -0.36 13.58 21.01
CA LYS A 247 0.68 12.99 21.87
C LYS A 247 1.60 12.02 21.11
N SER A 248 1.08 11.26 20.16
CA SER A 248 1.91 10.46 19.25
C SER A 248 2.81 11.33 18.37
N LEU A 249 2.38 12.52 17.94
CA LEU A 249 3.25 13.47 17.23
C LEU A 249 4.37 14.01 18.14
N GLU A 250 4.10 14.25 19.43
CA GLU A 250 5.16 14.63 20.38
C GLU A 250 6.25 13.55 20.46
N VAL A 251 5.83 12.29 20.64
CA VAL A 251 6.77 11.16 20.75
C VAL A 251 7.57 10.96 19.47
N ARG A 252 6.92 11.08 18.30
CA ARG A 252 7.54 10.72 17.01
C ARG A 252 8.32 11.87 16.35
N LEU A 253 7.91 13.12 16.57
CA LEU A 253 8.48 14.30 15.89
C LEU A 253 9.09 15.33 16.85
N GLY A 254 8.91 15.19 18.17
CA GLY A 254 9.46 16.11 19.16
C GLY A 254 8.79 17.50 19.17
N ILE A 255 7.61 17.64 18.56
CA ILE A 255 6.79 18.87 18.67
C ILE A 255 5.99 18.84 19.97
N GLU A 256 5.89 19.96 20.67
CA GLU A 256 5.06 20.04 21.88
C GLU A 256 3.61 20.37 21.53
N ALA A 257 2.63 19.63 22.06
CA ALA A 257 1.22 19.91 21.89
C ALA A 257 0.64 20.68 23.09
N VAL A 258 0.08 21.86 22.82
CA VAL A 258 -0.67 22.65 23.79
C VAL A 258 -2.05 22.01 23.98
N PRO A 259 -2.39 21.53 25.19
CA PRO A 259 -3.50 20.59 25.42
C PRO A 259 -4.89 21.27 25.51
N VAL A 260 -5.21 22.16 24.56
CA VAL A 260 -6.48 22.89 24.55
C VAL A 260 -7.68 21.94 24.55
N GLY A 261 -7.66 20.91 23.70
CA GLY A 261 -8.71 19.89 23.62
C GLY A 261 -8.95 19.17 24.95
N MET A 262 -7.89 18.81 25.68
CA MET A 262 -8.00 18.17 26.99
C MET A 262 -8.67 19.11 27.99
N HIS A 263 -8.24 20.37 28.04
CA HIS A 263 -8.86 21.37 28.91
C HIS A 263 -10.32 21.64 28.55
N TYR A 264 -10.66 21.58 27.26
CA TYR A 264 -12.02 21.70 26.79
C TYR A 264 -12.91 20.56 27.30
N ASN A 265 -12.41 19.31 27.24
CA ASN A 265 -13.11 18.17 27.81
C ASN A 265 -13.25 18.29 29.34
N ARG A 266 -12.22 18.78 30.04
CA ARG A 266 -12.30 19.09 31.48
C ARG A 266 -13.35 20.15 31.79
N ALA A 267 -13.43 21.22 31.00
CA ALA A 267 -14.45 22.25 31.14
C ALA A 267 -15.86 21.66 30.98
N HIS A 268 -16.05 20.75 30.02
CA HIS A 268 -17.33 20.06 29.84
C HIS A 268 -17.73 19.19 31.05
N ILE A 269 -16.76 18.52 31.68
CA ILE A 269 -16.99 17.67 32.87
C ILE A 269 -17.27 18.53 34.11
N LEU A 270 -16.46 19.56 34.36
CA LEU A 270 -16.47 20.32 35.61
C LEU A 270 -17.49 21.47 35.56
N TYR A 271 -17.70 22.06 34.39
CA TYR A 271 -18.51 23.27 34.19
C TYR A 271 -19.51 23.08 33.03
N PRO A 272 -20.39 22.07 33.08
CA PRO A 272 -21.28 21.72 31.97
C PRO A 272 -22.26 22.82 31.55
N TRP A 273 -22.47 23.84 32.39
CA TRP A 273 -23.30 25.01 32.06
C TRP A 273 -22.57 26.04 31.17
N ILE A 274 -21.25 25.98 31.05
CA ILE A 274 -20.49 26.84 30.14
C ILE A 274 -20.62 26.28 28.74
N ARG A 275 -21.29 27.04 27.86
CA ARG A 275 -21.45 26.64 26.47
C ARG A 275 -20.14 26.80 25.71
N MET A 276 -19.41 25.71 25.54
CA MET A 276 -18.12 25.72 24.85
C MET A 276 -18.26 25.65 23.32
N VAL A 277 -19.26 24.93 22.79
CA VAL A 277 -19.47 24.69 21.35
C VAL A 277 -20.67 25.50 20.84
N GLY A 278 -20.51 26.09 19.64
CA GLY A 278 -21.55 26.83 18.93
C GLY A 278 -22.71 25.98 18.42
N PRO A 279 -23.74 26.60 17.82
CA PRO A 279 -24.94 25.92 17.33
C PRO A 279 -24.69 24.99 16.14
N ASP A 280 -23.55 25.10 15.47
CA ASP A 280 -23.13 24.20 14.39
C ASP A 280 -22.49 22.90 14.88
N PHE A 281 -22.53 22.68 16.20
CA PHE A 281 -22.05 21.49 16.87
C PHE A 281 -20.55 21.20 16.67
N LYS A 282 -19.76 22.19 16.24
CA LYS A 282 -18.36 22.00 15.91
C LYS A 282 -17.48 23.16 16.37
N HIS A 283 -17.79 24.38 15.97
CA HIS A 283 -16.90 25.51 16.22
C HIS A 283 -16.99 25.98 17.68
N PRO A 284 -15.89 26.46 18.28
CA PRO A 284 -15.95 27.02 19.62
C PRO A 284 -16.86 28.27 19.67
N THR A 285 -17.52 28.50 20.80
CA THR A 285 -18.00 29.83 21.21
C THR A 285 -16.83 30.68 21.69
N TYR A 286 -17.08 31.94 22.09
CA TYR A 286 -16.07 32.77 22.74
C TYR A 286 -15.35 32.03 23.88
N ALA A 287 -16.09 31.32 24.73
CA ALA A 287 -15.55 30.54 25.84
C ALA A 287 -14.46 29.55 25.40
N GLY A 288 -14.64 28.88 24.26
CA GLY A 288 -13.66 27.94 23.72
C GLY A 288 -12.43 28.62 23.15
N TYR A 289 -12.58 29.76 22.45
CA TYR A 289 -11.43 30.56 21.98
C TYR A 289 -10.66 31.19 23.15
N TYR A 290 -11.36 31.65 24.18
CA TYR A 290 -10.79 32.16 25.41
C TYR A 290 -9.99 31.08 26.17
N LEU A 291 -10.52 29.85 26.29
CA LEU A 291 -9.76 28.74 26.90
C LEU A 291 -8.51 28.38 26.10
N ALA A 292 -8.59 28.41 24.76
CA ALA A 292 -7.43 28.23 23.91
C ALA A 292 -6.38 29.32 24.16
N ALA A 293 -6.80 30.59 24.24
CA ALA A 293 -5.93 31.71 24.57
C ALA A 293 -5.27 31.55 25.93
N CYS A 294 -6.02 31.18 26.98
CA CYS A 294 -5.46 30.90 28.30
C CYS A 294 -4.41 29.78 28.27
N SER A 295 -4.63 28.75 27.46
CA SER A 295 -3.70 27.62 27.33
C SER A 295 -2.38 28.04 26.67
N PHE A 296 -2.45 28.87 25.63
CA PHE A 296 -1.25 29.44 25.00
C PHE A 296 -0.56 30.47 25.90
N TYR A 297 -1.32 31.31 26.60
CA TYR A 297 -0.80 32.24 27.60
C TYR A 297 0.03 31.47 28.65
N TYR A 298 -0.55 30.44 29.27
CA TYR A 298 0.14 29.62 30.27
C TYR A 298 1.39 28.95 29.67
N ARG A 299 1.31 28.50 28.42
CA ARG A 299 2.48 27.92 27.76
C ARG A 299 3.61 28.94 27.56
N ILE A 300 3.29 30.17 27.17
CA ILE A 300 4.25 31.23 26.84
C ILE A 300 4.84 31.84 28.12
N PHE A 301 3.99 32.25 29.07
CA PHE A 301 4.38 33.01 30.26
C PHE A 301 4.61 32.17 31.51
N LYS A 302 4.22 30.88 31.50
CA LYS A 302 4.35 29.95 32.64
C LYS A 302 3.55 30.37 33.88
N SER A 303 2.56 31.22 33.70
CA SER A 303 1.63 31.71 34.71
C SER A 303 0.18 31.54 34.21
N ILE A 304 -0.75 31.35 35.15
CA ILE A 304 -2.18 31.34 34.83
C ILE A 304 -2.60 32.80 34.63
N PRO A 305 -3.28 33.17 33.52
CA PRO A 305 -3.75 34.53 33.33
C PRO A 305 -4.85 34.87 34.34
N ASP A 306 -4.84 36.10 34.86
CA ASP A 306 -5.88 36.62 35.73
C ASP A 306 -6.87 37.50 34.93
N PRO A 307 -8.02 36.93 34.48
CA PRO A 307 -8.97 37.68 33.66
C PRO A 307 -9.59 38.89 34.37
N ARG A 308 -9.56 38.95 35.70
CA ARG A 308 -10.10 40.08 36.48
C ARG A 308 -9.30 41.37 36.28
N LYS A 309 -8.06 41.25 35.79
CA LYS A 309 -7.21 42.40 35.43
C LYS A 309 -7.48 42.89 34.00
N ALA A 310 -8.21 42.13 33.19
CA ALA A 310 -8.35 42.40 31.77
C ALA A 310 -9.77 42.88 31.40
N THR A 311 -9.83 43.83 30.48
CA THR A 311 -11.05 44.11 29.72
C THR A 311 -10.94 43.40 28.38
N LEU A 312 -11.76 42.37 28.19
CA LEU A 312 -11.74 41.54 26.98
C LEU A 312 -12.81 41.99 25.99
N SER A 313 -12.43 42.22 24.74
CA SER A 313 -13.37 42.63 23.70
C SER A 313 -14.27 41.47 23.28
N ASP A 314 -15.51 41.78 22.91
CA ASP A 314 -16.49 40.83 22.39
C ASP A 314 -16.77 39.64 23.33
N CYS A 315 -16.42 39.77 24.62
CA CYS A 315 -16.58 38.72 25.63
C CYS A 315 -18.05 38.58 26.04
N ASP A 316 -18.60 37.38 25.83
CA ASP A 316 -19.99 37.03 26.17
C ASP A 316 -20.10 36.09 27.39
N ILE A 317 -18.99 35.82 28.07
CA ILE A 317 -18.92 35.02 29.30
C ILE A 317 -18.63 35.88 30.53
N GLY A 318 -19.24 35.52 31.67
CA GLY A 318 -19.07 36.22 32.94
C GLY A 318 -17.68 36.02 33.55
N GLU A 319 -17.32 36.91 34.48
CA GLU A 319 -16.02 36.87 35.18
C GLU A 319 -15.77 35.52 35.87
N ARG A 320 -16.81 34.94 36.48
CA ARG A 320 -16.74 33.62 37.12
C ARG A 320 -16.33 32.55 36.12
N GLU A 321 -16.97 32.49 34.96
CA GLU A 321 -16.65 31.53 33.89
C GLU A 321 -15.23 31.73 33.38
N GLN A 322 -14.79 32.98 33.21
CA GLN A 322 -13.42 33.30 32.80
C GLN A 322 -12.37 32.75 33.78
N VAL A 323 -12.57 32.94 35.09
CA VAL A 323 -11.67 32.43 36.14
C VAL A 323 -11.66 30.90 36.17
N LEU A 324 -12.85 30.27 36.09
CA LEU A 324 -12.97 28.81 36.09
C LEU A 324 -12.21 28.19 34.90
N LEU A 325 -12.40 28.73 33.69
CA LEU A 325 -11.72 28.25 32.49
C LEU A 325 -10.20 28.49 32.55
N ALA A 326 -9.75 29.68 32.97
CA ALA A 326 -8.33 29.99 33.10
C ALA A 326 -7.63 29.03 34.09
N SER A 327 -8.29 28.64 35.18
CA SER A 327 -7.70 27.74 36.19
C SER A 327 -7.35 26.34 35.65
N LEU A 328 -8.03 25.88 34.60
CA LEU A 328 -7.85 24.52 34.06
C LEU A 328 -6.48 24.30 33.41
N VAL A 329 -5.85 25.36 32.90
CA VAL A 329 -4.69 25.27 31.98
C VAL A 329 -3.40 24.78 32.66
N SER A 330 -3.35 24.84 33.99
CA SER A 330 -2.21 24.35 34.78
C SER A 330 -2.27 22.85 35.07
N GLY A 331 -3.45 22.23 34.96
CA GLY A 331 -3.67 20.84 35.31
C GLY A 331 -3.00 19.88 34.32
N SER A 332 -2.15 18.99 34.81
CA SER A 332 -1.49 17.98 33.98
C SER A 332 -1.20 16.68 34.75
N ILE A 333 -1.16 15.59 33.99
CA ILE A 333 -0.62 14.28 34.41
C ILE A 333 0.24 13.74 33.26
N ARG A 334 1.08 12.74 33.54
CA ARG A 334 1.87 12.04 32.51
C ARG A 334 1.84 10.55 32.70
N MET A 335 2.14 9.80 31.64
CA MET A 335 2.43 8.37 31.78
C MET A 335 3.86 8.16 32.28
N SER A 336 4.09 7.03 32.93
CA SER A 336 5.41 6.56 33.36
C SER A 336 6.40 6.41 32.20
N THR A 337 5.88 6.11 31.00
CA THR A 337 6.62 6.09 29.73
C THR A 337 5.75 6.63 28.60
N GLY A 338 6.37 7.30 27.62
CA GLY A 338 5.66 7.84 26.45
C GLY A 338 5.39 6.80 25.37
N SER A 339 6.19 5.74 25.28
CA SER A 339 5.96 4.64 24.34
C SER A 339 6.52 3.29 24.81
N ILE A 340 5.94 2.20 24.30
CA ILE A 340 6.37 0.81 24.53
C ILE A 340 6.24 0.03 23.21
N THR A 341 7.23 -0.81 22.93
CA THR A 341 7.15 -1.82 21.86
C THR A 341 7.07 -3.22 22.48
N LEU A 342 6.12 -4.03 22.03
CA LEU A 342 5.84 -5.37 22.54
C LEU A 342 5.85 -6.40 21.40
N ASN A 343 6.20 -7.63 21.72
CA ASN A 343 5.91 -8.80 20.90
C ASN A 343 4.46 -9.29 21.12
N PRO A 344 3.86 -10.03 20.18
CA PRO A 344 2.54 -10.64 20.40
C PRO A 344 2.52 -11.49 21.68
N ASN A 345 1.44 -11.39 22.46
CA ASN A 345 1.23 -12.02 23.78
C ASN A 345 2.13 -11.53 24.93
N GLU A 346 3.06 -10.60 24.69
CA GLU A 346 3.83 -9.96 25.76
C GLU A 346 2.91 -9.11 26.65
N SER A 347 3.27 -8.96 27.93
CA SER A 347 2.52 -8.18 28.90
C SER A 347 3.43 -7.15 29.59
N THR A 348 2.87 -6.00 29.93
CA THR A 348 3.57 -4.90 30.59
C THR A 348 2.59 -4.09 31.45
N LYS A 349 3.01 -2.96 32.01
CA LYS A 349 2.16 -2.05 32.78
C LYS A 349 2.57 -0.60 32.54
N VAL A 350 1.58 0.30 32.48
CA VAL A 350 1.78 1.76 32.53
C VAL A 350 1.21 2.33 33.82
N THR A 351 1.70 3.49 34.24
CA THR A 351 1.19 4.18 35.44
C THR A 351 1.09 5.68 35.18
N ALA A 352 -0.05 6.28 35.53
CA ALA A 352 -0.24 7.72 35.49
C ALA A 352 0.40 8.39 36.71
N LEU A 353 1.10 9.50 36.48
CA LEU A 353 1.87 10.24 37.47
C LEU A 353 1.45 11.72 37.49
N SER A 354 1.34 12.29 38.68
CA SER A 354 1.35 13.73 38.92
C SER A 354 2.70 14.09 39.53
N GLY A 355 3.54 14.81 38.77
CA GLY A 355 4.96 14.95 39.08
C GLY A 355 5.69 13.60 39.11
N TYR A 356 6.07 13.16 40.30
CA TYR A 356 6.74 11.87 40.55
C TYR A 356 5.83 10.83 41.24
N SER A 357 4.63 11.22 41.66
CA SER A 357 3.74 10.38 42.45
C SER A 357 2.65 9.74 41.59
N PRO A 358 2.29 8.47 41.82
CA PRO A 358 1.14 7.84 41.16
C PRO A 358 -0.17 8.58 41.45
N VAL A 359 -1.02 8.67 40.43
CA VAL A 359 -2.38 9.20 40.58
C VAL A 359 -3.28 8.11 41.17
N SER A 360 -3.94 8.42 42.28
CA SER A 360 -4.72 7.45 43.06
C SER A 360 -6.08 7.09 42.44
N SER A 361 -6.69 8.00 41.70
CA SER A 361 -7.98 7.79 41.02
C SER A 361 -7.82 8.01 39.51
N VAL A 362 -7.69 6.91 38.77
CA VAL A 362 -7.43 6.95 37.33
C VAL A 362 -8.01 5.70 36.65
N THR A 363 -8.59 5.88 35.47
CA THR A 363 -9.06 4.81 34.60
C THR A 363 -8.19 4.69 33.37
N TYR A 364 -7.74 3.47 33.05
CA TYR A 364 -6.97 3.19 31.84
C TYR A 364 -7.86 2.66 30.72
N ARG A 365 -7.65 3.15 29.49
CA ARG A 365 -8.39 2.72 28.28
C ARG A 365 -7.44 2.52 27.11
N SER A 366 -7.60 1.41 26.39
CA SER A 366 -6.94 1.20 25.09
C SER A 366 -7.79 1.82 23.99
N LEU A 367 -7.17 2.57 23.08
CA LEU A 367 -7.86 3.16 21.92
C LEU A 367 -7.99 2.19 20.74
N ASN A 368 -7.35 1.02 20.80
CA ASN A 368 -7.57 -0.08 19.89
C ASN A 368 -7.42 -1.40 20.66
N THR A 369 -8.56 -1.95 21.06
CA THR A 369 -8.65 -3.18 21.85
C THR A 369 -8.25 -4.44 21.09
N ASP A 370 -8.13 -4.36 19.76
CA ASP A 370 -7.65 -5.46 18.94
C ASP A 370 -6.13 -5.57 19.00
N VAL A 371 -5.43 -4.43 19.17
CA VAL A 371 -3.97 -4.37 19.32
C VAL A 371 -3.53 -4.73 20.74
N VAL A 372 -4.10 -4.07 21.76
CA VAL A 372 -3.83 -4.40 23.17
C VAL A 372 -5.07 -4.33 24.04
N SER A 373 -5.17 -5.20 25.05
CA SER A 373 -6.06 -4.99 26.20
C SER A 373 -5.33 -4.28 27.32
N VAL A 374 -6.04 -3.43 28.07
CA VAL A 374 -5.55 -2.82 29.31
C VAL A 374 -6.56 -3.04 30.43
N ASN A 375 -6.07 -3.33 31.64
CA ASN A 375 -6.90 -3.37 32.83
C ASN A 375 -7.22 -1.94 33.29
N PRO A 376 -8.50 -1.56 33.41
CA PRO A 376 -8.90 -0.17 33.64
C PRO A 376 -8.49 0.39 35.00
N ALA A 377 -8.28 -0.43 36.02
CA ALA A 377 -7.89 0.04 37.35
C ALA A 377 -6.36 0.07 37.54
N THR A 378 -5.64 -0.84 36.90
CA THR A 378 -4.22 -1.07 37.20
C THR A 378 -3.28 -0.61 36.10
N GLY A 379 -3.75 -0.40 34.86
CA GLY A 379 -2.89 -0.09 33.72
C GLY A 379 -2.05 -1.27 33.24
N ALA A 380 -2.35 -2.50 33.68
CA ALA A 380 -1.72 -3.72 33.16
C ALA A 380 -2.15 -3.96 31.71
N ILE A 381 -1.19 -4.14 30.80
CA ILE A 381 -1.37 -4.26 29.36
C ILE A 381 -1.00 -5.67 28.90
N ARG A 382 -1.78 -6.22 27.98
CA ARG A 382 -1.44 -7.46 27.24
C ARG A 382 -1.54 -7.22 25.74
N ALA A 383 -0.48 -7.52 25.02
CA ALA A 383 -0.44 -7.49 23.56
C ALA A 383 -1.33 -8.59 22.97
N LYS A 384 -2.12 -8.25 21.95
CA LYS A 384 -2.99 -9.19 21.23
C LYS A 384 -2.51 -9.40 19.81
N GLN A 385 -2.69 -8.40 18.94
CA GLN A 385 -2.31 -8.48 17.53
C GLN A 385 -1.34 -7.36 17.16
N GLY A 386 -0.56 -7.59 16.10
CA GLY A 386 0.39 -6.60 15.59
C GLY A 386 -0.32 -5.34 15.09
N GLY A 387 0.23 -4.19 15.42
CA GLY A 387 -0.38 -2.88 15.14
C GLY A 387 0.13 -1.80 16.09
N THR A 388 -0.44 -0.60 15.99
CA THR A 388 -0.13 0.54 16.85
C THR A 388 -1.41 1.05 17.50
N THR A 389 -1.30 1.51 18.74
CA THR A 389 -2.40 2.15 19.47
C THR A 389 -1.85 3.02 20.59
N SER A 390 -2.72 3.71 21.32
CA SER A 390 -2.34 4.41 22.54
C SER A 390 -3.21 3.90 23.70
N VAL A 391 -2.59 3.81 24.88
CA VAL A 391 -3.29 3.63 26.14
C VAL A 391 -3.42 4.98 26.82
N ALA A 392 -4.65 5.38 27.12
CA ALA A 392 -4.96 6.59 27.85
C ALA A 392 -5.15 6.28 29.34
N ALA A 393 -4.76 7.21 30.20
CA ALA A 393 -5.09 7.29 31.61
C ALA A 393 -5.93 8.53 31.84
N ILE A 394 -7.09 8.39 32.48
CA ILE A 394 -8.10 9.45 32.60
C ILE A 394 -8.55 9.56 34.06
N THR A 395 -8.45 10.74 34.65
CA THR A 395 -8.96 11.02 36.01
C THR A 395 -10.43 11.41 35.98
N PRO A 396 -11.17 11.34 37.11
CA PRO A 396 -12.57 11.75 37.17
C PRO A 396 -12.82 13.21 36.75
N ASP A 397 -11.86 14.11 36.99
CA ASP A 397 -11.92 15.53 36.57
C ASP A 397 -11.42 15.76 35.14
N GLY A 398 -11.12 14.69 34.40
CA GLY A 398 -10.80 14.73 32.97
C GLY A 398 -9.34 15.02 32.61
N LEU A 399 -8.39 14.99 33.55
CA LEU A 399 -6.96 15.00 33.20
C LEU A 399 -6.61 13.72 32.46
N GLN A 400 -5.74 13.85 31.44
CA GLN A 400 -5.39 12.75 30.54
C GLN A 400 -3.87 12.61 30.38
N ALA A 401 -3.40 11.37 30.26
CA ALA A 401 -2.06 11.05 29.80
C ALA A 401 -2.08 9.84 28.85
N PHE A 402 -1.06 9.72 28.00
CA PHE A 402 -1.02 8.73 26.93
C PHE A 402 0.32 8.01 26.86
N CYS A 403 0.27 6.73 26.50
CA CYS A 403 1.42 5.93 26.15
C CYS A 403 1.16 5.25 24.80
N ASP A 404 2.01 5.49 23.81
CA ASP A 404 1.95 4.80 22.52
C ASP A 404 2.43 3.36 22.67
N ILE A 405 1.63 2.41 22.21
CA ILE A 405 1.96 0.99 22.20
C ILE A 405 2.09 0.50 20.76
N THR A 406 3.23 -0.08 20.43
CA THR A 406 3.46 -0.79 19.17
C THR A 406 3.58 -2.28 19.46
N VAL A 407 2.70 -3.09 18.89
CA VAL A 407 2.84 -4.55 18.88
C VAL A 407 3.47 -4.94 17.54
N ARG A 408 4.60 -5.65 17.58
CA ARG A 408 5.33 -6.04 16.36
C ARG A 408 4.46 -6.98 15.49
N ILE A 409 4.51 -6.76 14.18
CA ILE A 409 4.06 -7.71 13.15
C ILE A 409 5.31 -8.48 12.72
N PRO A 410 5.44 -9.77 13.11
CA PRO A 410 6.59 -10.58 12.73
C PRO A 410 6.78 -10.62 11.21
N LEU A 411 8.02 -10.62 10.75
CA LEU A 411 8.34 -10.73 9.34
C LEU A 411 7.72 -12.01 8.75
N SER A 412 6.93 -11.84 7.70
CA SER A 412 6.45 -12.94 6.86
C SER A 412 6.39 -12.56 5.39
N PHE A 413 6.29 -13.57 4.52
CA PHE A 413 5.95 -13.37 3.12
C PHE A 413 4.66 -14.11 2.79
N PRO A 414 3.82 -13.58 1.89
CA PRO A 414 2.57 -14.22 1.51
C PRO A 414 2.78 -15.50 0.70
N ARG A 415 3.99 -15.71 0.17
CA ARG A 415 4.35 -16.90 -0.61
C ARG A 415 5.73 -17.40 -0.25
N GLU A 416 5.89 -18.71 -0.28
CA GLU A 416 7.18 -19.36 -0.06
C GLU A 416 8.15 -19.20 -1.24
N TRP A 417 7.64 -18.90 -2.45
CA TRP A 417 8.48 -18.77 -3.64
C TRP A 417 7.94 -17.85 -4.73
N TYR A 418 8.87 -17.36 -5.56
CA TYR A 418 8.61 -16.49 -6.71
C TYR A 418 9.45 -16.92 -7.93
N LEU A 419 8.97 -16.57 -9.12
CA LEU A 419 9.64 -16.86 -10.39
C LEU A 419 10.05 -15.56 -11.09
N ALA A 420 11.29 -15.52 -11.58
CA ALA A 420 11.85 -14.40 -12.33
C ALA A 420 12.54 -14.87 -13.61
N SER A 421 12.61 -14.00 -14.60
CA SER A 421 13.49 -14.13 -15.76
C SER A 421 14.84 -13.50 -15.45
N LYS A 422 15.87 -13.97 -16.14
CA LYS A 422 17.20 -13.35 -16.06
C LYS A 422 17.12 -11.88 -16.49
N GLY A 423 17.70 -11.00 -15.68
CA GLY A 423 17.68 -9.55 -15.86
C GLY A 423 16.53 -8.85 -15.13
N ASP A 424 15.53 -9.57 -14.62
CA ASP A 424 14.41 -8.97 -13.89
C ASP A 424 14.92 -8.31 -12.59
N ARG A 425 14.31 -7.16 -12.27
CA ARG A 425 14.46 -6.46 -11.00
C ARG A 425 13.13 -6.47 -10.27
N LEU A 426 13.10 -7.01 -9.06
CA LEU A 426 11.89 -7.14 -8.26
C LEU A 426 12.16 -6.84 -6.79
N GLN A 427 11.16 -6.30 -6.10
CA GLN A 427 11.19 -6.06 -4.66
C GLN A 427 9.93 -6.72 -4.09
N ILE A 428 10.12 -7.73 -3.25
CA ILE A 428 9.02 -8.41 -2.55
C ILE A 428 8.96 -7.80 -1.16
N GLN A 429 7.86 -7.12 -0.84
CA GLN A 429 7.62 -6.54 0.47
C GLN A 429 7.22 -7.67 1.44
N PRO A 430 7.87 -7.77 2.62
CA PRO A 430 7.40 -8.63 3.69
C PRO A 430 6.23 -7.97 4.43
N ASP A 431 5.36 -8.77 5.03
CA ASP A 431 4.37 -8.27 5.97
C ASP A 431 5.07 -8.00 7.30
N THR A 432 5.18 -6.72 7.68
CA THR A 432 5.77 -6.29 8.95
C THR A 432 5.49 -4.80 9.21
N ASN A 433 5.59 -4.36 10.46
CA ASN A 433 5.71 -2.95 10.84
C ASN A 433 7.13 -2.57 11.29
N ALA A 434 8.11 -3.48 11.14
CA ALA A 434 9.52 -3.20 11.39
C ALA A 434 10.08 -2.25 10.32
N LYS A 435 10.78 -1.21 10.75
CA LYS A 435 11.33 -0.17 9.86
C LYS A 435 12.76 -0.44 9.44
N ASP A 436 13.57 -1.03 10.31
CA ASP A 436 14.99 -1.28 10.03
C ASP A 436 15.25 -2.72 9.59
N LEU A 437 15.17 -2.94 8.27
CA LEU A 437 15.30 -4.25 7.66
C LEU A 437 16.68 -4.44 7.01
N LYS A 438 17.17 -5.67 7.05
CA LYS A 438 18.39 -6.09 6.36
C LYS A 438 18.14 -7.31 5.50
N TRP A 439 18.57 -7.23 4.25
CA TRP A 439 18.31 -8.21 3.21
C TRP A 439 19.57 -8.97 2.79
N THR A 440 19.42 -10.26 2.52
CA THR A 440 20.52 -11.14 2.08
C THR A 440 20.05 -12.16 1.05
N SER A 441 20.99 -12.65 0.23
CA SER A 441 20.77 -13.74 -0.72
C SER A 441 21.78 -14.84 -0.47
N SER A 442 21.30 -16.07 -0.31
CA SER A 442 22.14 -17.27 -0.18
C SER A 442 22.98 -17.57 -1.42
N ARG A 443 22.61 -17.05 -2.61
CA ARG A 443 23.33 -17.29 -3.89
C ARG A 443 23.31 -16.05 -4.77
N THR A 444 24.23 -15.13 -4.50
CA THR A 444 24.36 -13.83 -5.21
C THR A 444 24.63 -13.92 -6.71
N LYS A 445 25.16 -15.06 -7.19
CA LYS A 445 25.31 -15.36 -8.63
C LYS A 445 23.97 -15.66 -9.32
N VAL A 446 23.03 -16.27 -8.61
CA VAL A 446 21.66 -16.53 -9.10
C VAL A 446 20.82 -15.27 -8.97
N ALA A 447 20.85 -14.65 -7.79
CA ALA A 447 20.14 -13.41 -7.52
C ALA A 447 20.91 -12.58 -6.50
N SER A 448 21.32 -11.36 -6.87
CA SER A 448 21.86 -10.39 -5.90
C SER A 448 20.74 -9.54 -5.34
N ILE A 449 20.93 -9.01 -4.15
CA ILE A 449 19.94 -8.18 -3.47
C ILE A 449 20.64 -6.96 -2.86
N ASP A 450 19.98 -5.81 -2.94
CA ASP A 450 20.36 -4.63 -2.19
C ASP A 450 20.01 -4.83 -0.71
N SER A 451 20.99 -4.68 0.18
CA SER A 451 20.83 -5.06 1.58
C SER A 451 19.90 -4.16 2.38
N ALA A 452 19.63 -2.93 1.91
CA ALA A 452 18.79 -1.96 2.61
C ALA A 452 17.36 -1.99 2.08
N THR A 453 17.20 -2.05 0.76
CA THR A 453 15.90 -1.92 0.09
C THR A 453 15.23 -3.26 -0.20
N GLY A 454 15.98 -4.36 -0.23
CA GLY A 454 15.45 -5.65 -0.67
C GLY A 454 15.23 -5.75 -2.18
N MET A 455 15.77 -4.81 -2.96
CA MET A 455 15.70 -4.84 -4.43
C MET A 455 16.56 -5.99 -4.98
N VAL A 456 15.92 -7.00 -5.55
CA VAL A 456 16.59 -8.18 -6.12
C VAL A 456 16.87 -7.97 -7.60
N THR A 457 18.02 -8.46 -8.06
CA THR A 457 18.37 -8.59 -9.48
C THR A 457 18.63 -10.06 -9.81
N ALA A 458 17.80 -10.63 -10.68
CA ALA A 458 17.95 -12.01 -11.17
C ALA A 458 19.06 -12.09 -12.23
N LYS A 459 20.03 -13.00 -12.06
CA LYS A 459 21.28 -13.02 -12.84
C LYS A 459 21.49 -14.30 -13.65
N THR A 460 21.44 -15.46 -13.01
CA THR A 460 21.63 -16.76 -13.69
C THR A 460 20.53 -17.72 -13.28
N SER A 461 20.25 -18.69 -14.14
CA SER A 461 19.23 -19.70 -13.86
C SER A 461 19.59 -20.48 -12.59
N GLY A 462 18.59 -20.73 -11.75
CA GLY A 462 18.77 -21.46 -10.49
C GLY A 462 17.82 -21.00 -9.40
N ARG A 463 18.09 -21.48 -8.18
CA ARG A 463 17.34 -21.15 -6.97
C ARG A 463 18.23 -20.40 -5.99
N ALA A 464 17.76 -19.28 -5.45
CA ALA A 464 18.34 -18.59 -4.29
C ALA A 464 17.29 -18.46 -3.19
N VAL A 465 17.70 -18.59 -1.92
CA VAL A 465 16.92 -18.13 -0.76
C VAL A 465 17.23 -16.65 -0.54
N ILE A 466 16.18 -15.84 -0.52
CA ILE A 466 16.23 -14.44 -0.11
C ILE A 466 15.73 -14.35 1.33
N THR A 467 16.48 -13.69 2.19
CA THR A 467 16.17 -13.57 3.63
C THR A 467 16.15 -12.09 4.02
N VAL A 468 15.10 -11.71 4.72
CA VAL A 468 14.98 -10.43 5.42
C VAL A 468 15.07 -10.67 6.92
N ARG A 469 15.74 -9.76 7.62
CA ARG A 469 15.85 -9.76 9.08
C ARG A 469 15.58 -8.37 9.61
N ASN A 470 14.88 -8.29 10.72
CA ASN A 470 14.75 -7.07 11.49
C ASN A 470 16.08 -6.80 12.23
N LYS A 471 16.61 -5.58 12.16
CA LYS A 471 17.88 -5.25 12.84
C LYS A 471 17.71 -5.07 14.34
N GLU A 472 16.51 -4.75 14.79
CA GLU A 472 16.19 -4.57 16.22
C GLU A 472 15.94 -5.89 16.94
N ASP A 473 15.52 -6.93 16.20
CA ASP A 473 15.33 -8.27 16.71
C ASP A 473 15.88 -9.28 15.71
N ALA A 474 17.03 -9.86 16.05
CA ALA A 474 17.69 -10.82 15.19
C ALA A 474 16.89 -12.13 15.01
N ASN A 475 15.96 -12.46 15.91
CA ASN A 475 15.11 -13.64 15.79
C ASN A 475 13.96 -13.45 14.80
N ASP A 476 13.53 -12.20 14.61
CA ASP A 476 12.52 -11.81 13.64
C ASP A 476 13.11 -11.78 12.22
N LYS A 477 12.78 -12.82 11.44
CA LYS A 477 13.28 -13.04 10.07
C LYS A 477 12.27 -13.81 9.24
N ALA A 478 12.24 -13.50 7.94
CA ALA A 478 11.47 -14.26 6.95
C ALA A 478 12.33 -14.60 5.74
N SER A 479 11.90 -15.57 4.94
CA SER A 479 12.60 -15.93 3.71
C SER A 479 11.64 -16.45 2.65
N TYR A 480 12.05 -16.33 1.40
CA TYR A 480 11.38 -16.97 0.26
C TYR A 480 12.41 -17.52 -0.73
N TYR A 481 11.99 -18.49 -1.54
CA TYR A 481 12.77 -19.01 -2.66
C TYR A 481 12.55 -18.18 -3.92
N LEU A 482 13.61 -17.65 -4.51
CA LEU A 482 13.58 -17.07 -5.85
C LEU A 482 14.11 -18.09 -6.87
N TYR A 483 13.25 -18.46 -7.81
CA TYR A 483 13.62 -19.25 -8.98
C TYR A 483 13.86 -18.33 -10.17
N VAL A 484 15.03 -18.44 -10.79
CA VAL A 484 15.39 -17.71 -12.01
C VAL A 484 15.37 -18.69 -13.18
N THR A 485 14.62 -18.36 -14.23
CA THR A 485 14.44 -19.23 -15.40
C THR A 485 15.68 -19.29 -16.30
N CYS A 486 15.81 -20.37 -17.05
CA CYS A 486 16.80 -20.49 -18.13
C CYS A 486 16.47 -19.54 -19.27
N ASP A 487 17.50 -19.07 -19.97
CA ASP A 487 17.33 -18.29 -21.19
C ASP A 487 16.59 -19.12 -22.27
N THR A 488 15.71 -18.46 -23.04
CA THR A 488 15.03 -19.12 -24.16
C THR A 488 16.07 -19.57 -25.20
N PRO A 489 16.09 -20.85 -25.60
CA PRO A 489 17.05 -21.33 -26.60
C PRO A 489 16.92 -20.59 -27.93
N THR A 490 18.07 -20.31 -28.56
CA THR A 490 18.14 -19.59 -29.84
C THR A 490 18.89 -20.39 -30.91
N GLY A 491 18.76 -19.94 -32.16
CA GLY A 491 19.48 -20.54 -33.30
C GLY A 491 19.01 -21.95 -33.65
N LEU A 492 17.76 -22.30 -33.32
CA LEU A 492 17.17 -23.59 -33.67
C LEU A 492 17.10 -23.74 -35.20
N LYS A 493 17.72 -24.81 -35.70
CA LYS A 493 17.77 -25.20 -37.12
C LYS A 493 17.30 -26.64 -37.27
N ALA A 494 16.61 -26.92 -38.36
CA ALA A 494 16.23 -28.27 -38.76
C ALA A 494 16.78 -28.59 -40.15
N SER A 495 17.30 -29.81 -40.30
CA SER A 495 17.82 -30.34 -41.56
C SER A 495 17.46 -31.80 -41.71
N SER A 496 17.09 -32.22 -42.92
CA SER A 496 16.90 -33.63 -43.22
C SER A 496 18.21 -34.41 -43.13
N VAL A 497 18.16 -35.60 -42.54
CA VAL A 497 19.28 -36.55 -42.52
C VAL A 497 19.08 -37.54 -43.66
N ASP A 498 20.12 -37.74 -44.45
CA ASP A 498 20.13 -38.70 -45.55
C ASP A 498 20.35 -40.11 -44.98
N THR A 499 19.26 -40.84 -44.76
CA THR A 499 19.29 -42.27 -44.43
C THR A 499 18.95 -43.06 -45.68
N SER A 500 19.72 -44.13 -45.97
CA SER A 500 19.45 -45.01 -47.11
C SER A 500 18.03 -45.59 -47.03
N ALA A 501 17.43 -45.79 -48.22
CA ALA A 501 15.99 -45.96 -48.43
C ALA A 501 15.37 -47.31 -47.99
N ASP A 502 15.67 -47.80 -46.78
CA ASP A 502 15.05 -49.02 -46.25
C ASP A 502 13.80 -48.77 -45.40
N LYS A 503 13.34 -47.52 -45.26
CA LYS A 503 12.13 -47.18 -44.48
C LYS A 503 11.19 -46.26 -45.24
N ASP A 504 10.14 -46.85 -45.80
CA ASP A 504 9.21 -46.17 -46.71
C ASP A 504 8.20 -45.23 -46.04
N THR A 505 8.17 -45.20 -44.70
CA THR A 505 7.16 -44.49 -43.89
C THR A 505 7.75 -43.33 -43.08
N TYR A 506 9.01 -43.43 -42.64
CA TYR A 506 9.64 -42.48 -41.73
C TYR A 506 11.02 -42.06 -42.22
N GLY A 507 11.35 -40.79 -42.00
CA GLY A 507 12.69 -40.26 -42.20
C GLY A 507 13.20 -39.57 -40.93
N SER A 508 14.45 -39.09 -41.00
CA SER A 508 15.10 -38.44 -39.87
C SER A 508 15.27 -36.93 -40.10
N ILE A 509 14.85 -36.11 -39.14
CA ILE A 509 15.08 -34.67 -39.11
C ILE A 509 16.03 -34.37 -37.94
N LYS A 510 17.22 -33.85 -38.25
CA LYS A 510 18.19 -33.41 -37.25
C LYS A 510 17.91 -31.96 -36.88
N LEU A 511 17.79 -31.73 -35.59
CA LEU A 511 17.69 -30.44 -34.95
C LEU A 511 19.03 -30.08 -34.32
N THR A 512 19.43 -28.82 -34.46
CA THR A 512 20.62 -28.24 -33.83
C THR A 512 20.29 -26.83 -33.36
N TRP A 513 20.85 -26.40 -32.23
CA TRP A 513 20.66 -25.06 -31.68
C TRP A 513 21.93 -24.59 -30.98
N LYS A 514 21.94 -23.33 -30.52
CA LYS A 514 23.03 -22.84 -29.66
C LYS A 514 22.82 -23.36 -28.24
N ALA A 515 23.89 -23.78 -27.57
CA ALA A 515 23.80 -24.17 -26.16
C ALA A 515 23.33 -22.97 -25.32
N THR A 516 22.30 -23.19 -24.49
CA THR A 516 21.80 -22.25 -23.50
C THR A 516 22.63 -22.39 -22.22
N SER A 517 23.10 -21.26 -21.67
CA SER A 517 23.78 -21.21 -20.38
C SER A 517 22.91 -21.83 -19.28
N ASP A 518 23.53 -22.57 -18.37
CA ASP A 518 22.90 -23.16 -17.17
C ASP A 518 21.79 -24.20 -17.45
N ALA A 519 21.59 -24.58 -18.72
CA ALA A 519 20.69 -25.65 -19.11
C ALA A 519 21.38 -27.02 -18.93
N SER A 520 20.77 -27.91 -18.14
CA SER A 520 21.22 -29.31 -18.01
C SER A 520 20.63 -30.22 -19.10
N SER A 521 19.51 -29.80 -19.71
CA SER A 521 18.85 -30.53 -20.78
C SER A 521 17.90 -29.63 -21.59
N TYR A 522 17.38 -30.17 -22.68
CA TYR A 522 16.39 -29.54 -23.55
C TYR A 522 15.20 -30.48 -23.71
N ALA A 523 13.99 -29.91 -23.65
CA ALA A 523 12.76 -30.58 -24.03
C ALA A 523 12.43 -30.22 -25.49
N ILE A 524 12.22 -31.22 -26.34
CA ILE A 524 12.00 -31.06 -27.78
C ILE A 524 10.54 -31.31 -28.08
N TYR A 525 9.90 -30.32 -28.69
CA TYR A 525 8.49 -30.37 -29.04
C TYR A 525 8.28 -30.32 -30.55
N ARG A 526 7.22 -30.95 -31.03
CA ARG A 526 6.85 -31.03 -32.45
C ARG A 526 5.37 -30.74 -32.65
N SER A 527 5.03 -30.08 -33.75
CA SER A 527 3.65 -29.87 -34.22
C SER A 527 3.58 -30.03 -35.74
N THR A 528 2.39 -30.31 -36.29
CA THR A 528 2.12 -30.25 -37.73
C THR A 528 1.67 -28.87 -38.18
N LYS A 529 1.40 -27.95 -37.24
CA LYS A 529 0.97 -26.57 -37.50
C LYS A 529 1.94 -25.58 -36.86
N LYS A 530 2.26 -24.47 -37.54
CA LYS A 530 3.22 -23.46 -37.06
C LYS A 530 2.83 -22.88 -35.69
N ASN A 531 1.55 -22.52 -35.57
CA ASN A 531 0.96 -21.90 -34.37
C ASN A 531 -0.03 -22.85 -33.66
N GLY A 532 0.09 -24.17 -33.88
CA GLY A 532 -0.77 -25.15 -33.20
C GLY A 532 -0.18 -25.65 -31.89
N SER A 533 -0.85 -26.62 -31.27
CA SER A 533 -0.34 -27.31 -30.09
C SER A 533 0.92 -28.12 -30.42
N TYR A 534 1.90 -28.03 -29.53
CA TYR A 534 3.19 -28.70 -29.64
C TYR A 534 3.26 -29.85 -28.63
N THR A 535 3.63 -31.05 -29.08
CA THR A 535 3.77 -32.23 -28.22
C THR A 535 5.24 -32.53 -27.94
N LEU A 536 5.55 -32.94 -26.71
CA LEU A 536 6.90 -33.37 -26.32
C LEU A 536 7.23 -34.68 -27.05
N ILE A 537 8.33 -34.70 -27.79
CA ILE A 537 8.78 -35.89 -28.54
C ILE A 537 10.08 -36.50 -28.00
N GLY A 538 10.74 -35.82 -27.06
CA GLY A 538 11.96 -36.30 -26.42
C GLY A 538 12.73 -35.21 -25.70
N THR A 539 13.82 -35.61 -25.08
CA THR A 539 14.77 -34.70 -24.40
C THR A 539 16.18 -34.91 -24.93
N SER A 540 17.06 -33.93 -24.71
CA SER A 540 18.48 -34.05 -25.05
C SER A 540 19.35 -33.31 -24.03
N LYS A 541 20.46 -33.90 -23.62
CA LYS A 541 21.51 -33.23 -22.81
C LYS A 541 22.47 -32.40 -23.68
N LYS A 542 22.46 -32.61 -25.00
CA LYS A 542 23.34 -31.92 -25.97
C LYS A 542 22.50 -30.96 -26.82
N PRO A 543 23.09 -29.93 -27.46
CA PRO A 543 22.36 -28.97 -28.30
C PRO A 543 21.99 -29.53 -29.69
N THR A 544 21.60 -30.82 -29.72
CA THR A 544 21.16 -31.53 -30.92
C THR A 544 20.18 -32.63 -30.55
N TYR A 545 19.25 -32.91 -31.46
CA TYR A 545 18.29 -34.00 -31.35
C TYR A 545 17.94 -34.49 -32.76
N THR A 546 17.74 -35.80 -32.94
CA THR A 546 17.31 -36.36 -34.23
C THR A 546 15.94 -37.01 -34.07
N ASP A 547 14.92 -36.40 -34.68
CA ASP A 547 13.59 -36.98 -34.79
C ASP A 547 13.61 -38.07 -35.86
N LYS A 548 13.78 -39.32 -35.42
CA LYS A 548 13.79 -40.53 -36.29
C LYS A 548 12.38 -41.01 -36.66
N LYS A 549 11.33 -40.38 -36.11
CA LYS A 549 9.92 -40.77 -36.29
C LYS A 549 9.14 -39.71 -37.10
N ALA A 550 9.83 -38.88 -37.87
CA ALA A 550 9.19 -37.91 -38.75
C ALA A 550 8.61 -38.63 -39.97
N LYS A 551 7.28 -38.55 -40.18
CA LYS A 551 6.66 -39.14 -41.38
C LYS A 551 7.21 -38.45 -42.63
N VAL A 552 7.54 -39.25 -43.64
CA VAL A 552 7.99 -38.70 -44.92
C VAL A 552 6.87 -37.90 -45.58
N ASN A 553 7.24 -36.86 -46.33
CA ASN A 553 6.33 -35.95 -47.02
C ASN A 553 5.40 -35.15 -46.11
N GLN A 554 5.63 -35.12 -44.79
CA GLN A 554 4.91 -34.29 -43.82
C GLN A 554 5.75 -33.07 -43.45
N CYS A 555 5.09 -31.91 -43.31
CA CYS A 555 5.68 -30.71 -42.75
C CYS A 555 5.51 -30.72 -41.22
N TYR A 556 6.61 -30.52 -40.49
CA TYR A 556 6.62 -30.37 -39.05
C TYR A 556 7.22 -29.04 -38.63
N TYR A 557 6.79 -28.57 -37.47
CA TYR A 557 7.35 -27.43 -36.77
C TYR A 557 7.91 -27.89 -35.43
N TYR A 558 9.10 -27.44 -35.09
CA TYR A 558 9.80 -27.83 -33.87
C TYR A 558 10.07 -26.61 -33.01
N LYS A 559 9.91 -26.78 -31.71
CA LYS A 559 10.30 -25.81 -30.68
C LYS A 559 11.07 -26.54 -29.59
N ILE A 560 11.92 -25.82 -28.87
CA ILE A 560 12.69 -26.38 -27.76
C ILE A 560 12.58 -25.49 -26.52
N ALA A 561 12.67 -26.08 -25.34
CA ALA A 561 12.83 -25.35 -24.08
C ALA A 561 14.04 -25.89 -23.33
N ALA A 562 14.84 -24.99 -22.75
CA ALA A 562 15.91 -25.34 -21.82
C ALA A 562 15.32 -25.74 -20.47
N ARG A 563 15.96 -26.70 -19.82
CA ARG A 563 15.62 -27.23 -18.49
C ARG A 563 16.89 -27.33 -17.66
N ASN A 564 16.77 -27.20 -16.34
CA ASN A 564 17.85 -27.46 -15.40
C ASN A 564 17.35 -28.40 -14.27
N SER A 565 18.10 -28.52 -13.17
CA SER A 565 17.73 -29.35 -12.01
C SER A 565 16.52 -28.84 -11.22
N TYR A 566 16.09 -27.59 -11.44
CA TYR A 566 14.94 -26.98 -10.79
C TYR A 566 13.77 -26.93 -11.79
N PRO A 567 12.70 -27.73 -11.61
CA PRO A 567 11.58 -27.79 -12.56
C PRO A 567 10.96 -26.42 -12.89
N GLN A 568 10.94 -25.51 -11.91
CA GLN A 568 10.41 -24.14 -12.01
C GLN A 568 11.26 -23.25 -12.94
N CYS A 569 12.56 -23.53 -13.08
CA CYS A 569 13.50 -22.70 -13.84
C CYS A 569 13.54 -23.03 -15.34
N GLY A 570 12.57 -23.75 -15.89
CA GLY A 570 12.49 -24.01 -17.33
C GLY A 570 12.36 -22.72 -18.15
N SER A 571 12.94 -22.69 -19.35
CA SER A 571 12.74 -21.56 -20.26
C SER A 571 11.35 -21.59 -20.90
N LYS A 572 10.96 -20.47 -21.52
CA LYS A 572 9.91 -20.46 -22.54
C LYS A 572 10.32 -21.31 -23.75
N LEU A 573 9.33 -21.69 -24.57
CA LEU A 573 9.60 -22.36 -25.85
C LEU A 573 10.28 -21.39 -26.82
N SER A 574 11.26 -21.88 -27.57
CA SER A 574 11.92 -21.15 -28.65
C SER A 574 10.96 -20.77 -29.78
N ASP A 575 11.44 -19.94 -30.70
CA ASP A 575 10.82 -19.80 -32.01
C ASP A 575 10.74 -21.15 -32.73
N SER A 576 9.70 -21.30 -33.55
CA SER A 576 9.49 -22.52 -34.32
C SER A 576 10.42 -22.59 -35.52
N VAL A 577 11.04 -23.75 -35.76
CA VAL A 577 11.69 -24.06 -37.03
C VAL A 577 10.88 -25.09 -37.82
N ARG A 578 10.82 -24.93 -39.14
CA ARG A 578 10.21 -25.92 -40.02
C ARG A 578 11.21 -27.05 -40.34
N GLY A 579 10.75 -28.29 -40.25
CA GLY A 579 11.47 -29.47 -40.72
C GLY A 579 10.62 -30.25 -41.73
N VAL A 580 11.24 -30.68 -42.82
CA VAL A 580 10.60 -31.51 -43.85
C VAL A 580 11.59 -32.57 -44.31
N ILE A 581 11.13 -33.81 -44.42
CA ILE A 581 11.84 -34.91 -45.06
C ILE A 581 10.93 -35.52 -46.13
N LEU A 582 11.38 -35.54 -47.38
CA LEU A 582 10.61 -36.13 -48.49
C LEU A 582 10.96 -37.60 -48.67
N LYS A 583 9.96 -38.39 -49.10
CA LYS A 583 10.18 -39.78 -49.50
C LYS A 583 11.13 -39.84 -50.70
N ALA A 584 12.04 -40.81 -50.69
CA ALA A 584 12.91 -41.07 -51.83
C ALA A 584 12.07 -41.41 -53.07
N PRO A 585 12.34 -40.82 -54.24
CA PRO A 585 11.67 -41.26 -55.46
C PRO A 585 12.07 -42.70 -55.80
N ALA A 586 11.09 -43.51 -56.21
CA ALA A 586 11.34 -44.86 -56.72
C ALA A 586 11.99 -44.75 -58.12
N LEU A 587 13.31 -44.81 -58.15
CA LEU A 587 14.10 -44.64 -59.37
C LEU A 587 14.13 -45.95 -60.17
N LYS A 588 13.71 -45.88 -61.43
CA LYS A 588 13.85 -46.93 -62.43
C LYS A 588 14.62 -46.37 -63.63
N GLY A 589 15.21 -47.24 -64.44
CA GLY A 589 15.84 -46.79 -65.67
C GLY A 589 16.43 -47.94 -66.46
N SER A 590 16.70 -47.65 -67.73
CA SER A 590 17.30 -48.57 -68.69
C SER A 590 18.25 -47.81 -69.60
N SER A 591 19.20 -48.53 -70.21
CA SER A 591 19.94 -48.02 -71.35
C SER A 591 19.02 -47.92 -72.57
N THR A 592 19.37 -47.05 -73.52
CA THR A 592 18.72 -46.95 -74.83
C THR A 592 19.73 -47.24 -75.94
N SER A 593 19.26 -47.54 -77.15
CA SER A 593 20.09 -47.88 -78.32
C SER A 593 21.10 -46.81 -78.73
N LYS A 594 21.02 -45.58 -78.18
CA LYS A 594 21.91 -44.45 -78.48
C LYS A 594 22.96 -44.19 -77.39
N GLY A 595 23.22 -45.14 -76.48
CA GLY A 595 24.17 -44.94 -75.38
C GLY A 595 23.69 -43.91 -74.34
N TYR A 596 22.38 -43.79 -74.16
CA TYR A 596 21.77 -42.90 -73.16
C TYR A 596 21.12 -43.72 -72.06
N ALA A 597 21.02 -43.17 -70.84
CA ALA A 597 20.25 -43.75 -69.76
C ALA A 597 18.93 -42.99 -69.61
N LYS A 598 17.80 -43.67 -69.83
CA LYS A 598 16.47 -43.12 -69.55
C LYS A 598 16.09 -43.45 -68.12
N LEU A 599 16.03 -42.44 -67.27
CA LEU A 599 15.63 -42.53 -65.86
C LEU A 599 14.16 -42.13 -65.71
N THR A 600 13.40 -42.92 -64.95
CA THR A 600 11.98 -42.67 -64.67
C THR A 600 11.67 -42.82 -63.18
N TRP A 601 10.71 -42.04 -62.69
CA TRP A 601 10.24 -42.11 -61.30
C TRP A 601 8.80 -41.60 -61.19
N ASN A 602 8.14 -41.93 -60.08
CA ASN A 602 6.79 -41.44 -59.78
C ASN A 602 6.82 -40.01 -59.24
N LYS A 603 5.79 -39.21 -59.58
CA LYS A 603 5.62 -37.83 -59.10
C LYS A 603 5.49 -37.82 -57.57
N ASN A 604 6.35 -37.08 -56.88
CA ASN A 604 6.16 -36.73 -55.47
C ASN A 604 5.35 -35.42 -55.39
N LYS A 605 4.08 -35.50 -54.98
CA LYS A 605 3.16 -34.35 -54.87
C LYS A 605 3.67 -33.21 -53.96
N ASN A 606 4.59 -33.52 -53.04
CA ASN A 606 5.13 -32.57 -52.09
C ASN A 606 6.50 -32.01 -52.49
N ALA A 607 7.08 -32.47 -53.60
CA ALA A 607 8.34 -31.96 -54.11
C ALA A 607 8.14 -30.64 -54.89
N SER A 608 9.16 -29.78 -54.87
CA SER A 608 9.33 -28.71 -55.86
C SER A 608 10.14 -29.21 -57.07
N GLY A 609 10.92 -30.28 -56.90
CA GLY A 609 11.76 -30.81 -57.97
C GLY A 609 12.60 -32.00 -57.52
N TYR A 610 13.53 -32.40 -58.39
CA TYR A 610 14.39 -33.56 -58.18
C TYR A 610 15.85 -33.22 -58.47
N ILE A 611 16.75 -33.87 -57.74
CA ILE A 611 18.19 -33.83 -58.02
C ILE A 611 18.64 -35.24 -58.33
N ILE A 612 19.28 -35.40 -59.49
CA ILE A 612 19.84 -36.66 -59.95
C ILE A 612 21.36 -36.58 -59.82
N TYR A 613 21.93 -37.66 -59.31
CA TYR A 613 23.35 -37.86 -59.13
C TYR A 613 23.78 -39.07 -59.94
N ALA A 614 24.97 -39.01 -60.54
CA ALA A 614 25.60 -40.14 -61.22
C ALA A 614 26.98 -40.42 -60.65
N SER A 615 27.42 -41.67 -60.74
CA SER A 615 28.77 -42.12 -60.40
C SER A 615 29.21 -43.27 -61.31
N ALA A 616 30.52 -43.41 -61.49
CA ALA A 616 31.14 -44.61 -62.07
C ALA A 616 31.37 -45.72 -61.02
N ARG A 617 31.12 -45.43 -59.73
CA ARG A 617 31.29 -46.37 -58.61
C ARG A 617 29.97 -46.55 -57.87
N LYS A 618 29.66 -47.78 -57.45
CA LYS A 618 28.37 -48.14 -56.83
C LYS A 618 28.05 -47.36 -55.56
N ASP A 619 29.05 -47.11 -54.71
CA ASP A 619 28.82 -46.61 -53.34
C ASP A 619 29.52 -45.27 -53.04
N SER A 620 30.32 -44.75 -53.97
CA SER A 620 31.07 -43.50 -53.80
C SER A 620 31.10 -42.67 -55.09
N GLY A 621 31.59 -41.43 -55.04
CA GLY A 621 31.85 -40.62 -56.23
C GLY A 621 30.63 -39.99 -56.91
N TYR A 622 29.44 -40.04 -56.28
CA TYR A 622 28.22 -39.44 -56.82
C TYR A 622 28.34 -37.92 -56.98
N LYS A 623 28.21 -37.44 -58.22
CA LYS A 623 28.14 -36.02 -58.57
C LYS A 623 26.74 -35.66 -59.05
N LYS A 624 26.27 -34.47 -58.67
CA LYS A 624 25.01 -33.92 -59.17
C LYS A 624 25.12 -33.69 -60.68
N ILE A 625 24.27 -34.35 -61.47
CA ILE A 625 24.26 -34.17 -62.93
C ILE A 625 23.14 -33.23 -63.39
N ILE A 626 22.02 -33.18 -62.68
CA ILE A 626 20.92 -32.26 -63.01
C ILE A 626 20.07 -31.93 -61.78
N LYS A 627 19.57 -30.69 -61.71
CA LYS A 627 18.51 -30.24 -60.79
C LYS A 627 17.29 -29.87 -61.61
N LEU A 628 16.26 -30.70 -61.55
CA LEU A 628 14.98 -30.48 -62.20
C LEU A 628 14.10 -29.65 -61.24
N THR A 629 13.77 -28.41 -61.61
CA THR A 629 12.99 -27.46 -60.79
C THR A 629 11.48 -27.59 -60.95
N SER A 630 11.02 -28.56 -61.74
CA SER A 630 9.61 -28.87 -61.92
C SER A 630 9.26 -30.21 -61.26
N ALA A 631 8.26 -30.16 -60.37
CA ALA A 631 7.72 -31.34 -59.69
C ALA A 631 6.99 -32.32 -60.62
N SER A 632 6.55 -31.86 -61.80
CA SER A 632 5.84 -32.69 -62.80
C SER A 632 6.78 -33.54 -63.65
N ARG A 633 8.08 -33.29 -63.63
CA ARG A 633 9.08 -34.12 -64.33
C ARG A 633 9.11 -35.52 -63.73
N LYS A 634 8.75 -36.52 -64.55
CA LYS A 634 8.76 -37.96 -64.21
C LYS A 634 9.91 -38.73 -64.91
N SER A 635 10.70 -38.03 -65.73
CA SER A 635 11.80 -38.63 -66.48
C SER A 635 12.92 -37.65 -66.78
N TYR A 636 14.11 -38.23 -66.99
CA TYR A 636 15.31 -37.56 -67.47
C TYR A 636 16.15 -38.54 -68.28
N THR A 637 16.74 -38.06 -69.37
CA THR A 637 17.63 -38.85 -70.21
C THR A 637 19.05 -38.31 -70.06
N ASP A 638 19.93 -39.11 -69.48
CA ASP A 638 21.37 -38.82 -69.44
C ASP A 638 21.99 -39.23 -70.78
N LYS A 639 22.54 -38.24 -71.51
CA LYS A 639 23.06 -38.42 -72.86
C LYS A 639 24.54 -38.80 -72.91
N TYR A 640 25.20 -38.98 -71.76
CA TYR A 640 26.66 -39.08 -71.71
C TYR A 640 27.17 -40.39 -71.06
N LEU A 641 26.61 -41.55 -71.44
CA LEU A 641 27.17 -42.83 -71.00
C LEU A 641 28.50 -43.11 -71.71
N LYS A 642 29.60 -43.10 -70.95
CA LYS A 642 30.90 -43.55 -71.46
C LYS A 642 30.83 -45.03 -71.85
N LYS A 643 31.31 -45.36 -73.06
CA LYS A 643 31.34 -46.73 -73.61
C LYS A 643 32.01 -47.71 -72.63
N LYS A 644 31.45 -48.92 -72.52
CA LYS A 644 31.97 -50.03 -71.68
C LYS A 644 32.10 -49.75 -70.16
N LYS A 645 31.39 -48.76 -69.61
CA LYS A 645 31.36 -48.48 -68.16
C LYS A 645 29.96 -48.65 -67.58
N ARG A 646 29.85 -49.22 -66.37
CA ARG A 646 28.60 -49.22 -65.57
C ARG A 646 28.38 -47.81 -65.03
N HIS A 647 27.12 -47.36 -65.04
CA HIS A 647 26.74 -46.05 -64.50
C HIS A 647 25.74 -46.23 -63.36
N TYR A 648 26.02 -45.57 -62.25
CA TYR A 648 25.22 -45.67 -61.04
C TYR A 648 24.49 -44.36 -60.77
N TYR A 649 23.19 -44.42 -60.55
CA TYR A 649 22.33 -43.26 -60.37
C TYR A 649 21.66 -43.26 -59.00
N ARG A 650 21.51 -42.06 -58.43
CA ARG A 650 20.65 -41.80 -57.27
C ARG A 650 19.81 -40.57 -57.55
N ILE A 651 18.59 -40.57 -57.05
CA ILE A 651 17.69 -39.41 -57.13
C ILE A 651 17.21 -39.04 -55.74
N ARG A 652 17.02 -37.75 -55.48
CA ARG A 652 16.25 -37.27 -54.31
C ARG A 652 15.28 -36.18 -54.73
N ALA A 653 14.11 -36.17 -54.10
CA ALA A 653 13.21 -35.03 -54.19
C ALA A 653 13.72 -33.87 -53.32
N PHE A 654 13.39 -32.64 -53.68
CA PHE A 654 13.55 -31.47 -52.82
C PHE A 654 12.29 -30.61 -52.83
N LYS A 655 12.09 -29.82 -51.78
CA LYS A 655 10.97 -28.89 -51.61
C LYS A 655 11.53 -27.53 -51.22
N VAL A 656 11.09 -26.49 -51.90
CA VAL A 656 11.41 -25.10 -51.57
C VAL A 656 10.20 -24.49 -50.86
N LEU A 657 10.41 -23.97 -49.67
CA LEU A 657 9.41 -23.25 -48.87
C LEU A 657 10.08 -22.04 -48.23
N ASP A 658 9.50 -20.86 -48.36
CA ASP A 658 10.01 -19.59 -47.81
C ASP A 658 11.50 -19.37 -48.12
N GLY A 659 11.90 -19.60 -49.37
CA GLY A 659 13.29 -19.47 -49.83
C GLY A 659 14.26 -20.57 -49.36
N LYS A 660 13.84 -21.51 -48.50
CA LYS A 660 14.69 -22.60 -47.99
C LYS A 660 14.44 -23.91 -48.71
N THR A 661 15.53 -24.62 -49.05
CA THR A 661 15.46 -25.95 -49.69
C THR A 661 15.53 -27.06 -48.65
N PHE A 662 14.50 -27.90 -48.61
CA PHE A 662 14.42 -29.11 -47.80
C PHE A 662 14.60 -30.32 -48.71
N TYR A 663 15.47 -31.23 -48.34
CA TYR A 663 15.78 -32.37 -49.18
C TYR A 663 15.18 -33.67 -48.67
N GLY A 664 14.77 -34.55 -49.57
CA GLY A 664 14.36 -35.93 -49.26
C GLY A 664 15.52 -36.90 -49.12
N MET A 665 15.19 -38.12 -48.72
CA MET A 665 16.12 -39.25 -48.76
C MET A 665 16.58 -39.52 -50.20
N LYS A 666 17.82 -39.95 -50.39
CA LYS A 666 18.26 -40.47 -51.68
C LYS A 666 17.62 -41.85 -51.94
N SER A 667 17.29 -42.13 -53.19
CA SER A 667 16.89 -43.46 -53.63
C SER A 667 17.99 -44.49 -53.37
N LYS A 668 17.63 -45.77 -53.41
CA LYS A 668 18.62 -46.84 -53.62
C LYS A 668 19.42 -46.55 -54.89
N THR A 669 20.66 -47.03 -54.91
CA THR A 669 21.50 -46.97 -56.10
C THR A 669 20.84 -47.76 -57.22
N LEU A 670 20.50 -47.08 -58.32
CA LEU A 670 20.16 -47.73 -59.58
C LEU A 670 21.44 -47.94 -60.37
N GLU A 671 21.62 -49.12 -60.94
CA GLU A 671 22.70 -49.41 -61.87
C GLU A 671 22.15 -49.55 -63.28
N ILE A 672 22.86 -48.97 -64.26
CA ILE A 672 22.56 -49.14 -65.68
C ILE A 672 23.83 -49.65 -66.39
N PRO A 673 23.78 -50.84 -67.01
CA PRO A 673 24.87 -51.33 -67.85
C PRO A 673 24.93 -50.56 -69.17
N TYR A 674 26.13 -50.45 -69.75
CA TYR A 674 26.26 -49.93 -71.12
C TYR A 674 25.85 -51.04 -72.11
N THR A 675 24.85 -50.78 -72.94
CA THR A 675 24.50 -51.66 -74.08
C THR A 675 25.10 -51.07 -75.36
N ALA A 676 26.00 -51.81 -76.01
CA ALA A 676 26.39 -51.53 -77.39
C ALA A 676 25.19 -51.91 -78.28
N SER A 677 24.81 -51.01 -79.18
CA SER A 677 23.78 -51.27 -80.20
C SER A 677 24.15 -52.44 -81.08
#